data_AF-A0A9D5VCN8-F1
#
_entry.id   AF-A0A9D5VCN8-F1
#
_cell.length_a   1.000
_cell.length_b   1.000
_cell.length_c   1.000
_cell.angle_alpha   90.00
_cell.angle_beta   90.00
_cell.angle_gamma   90.00
#
_symmetry.space_group_name_H-M   'P 1'
#
loop_
_entity.id
_entity.type
_entity.pdbx_description
1 polymer ?
#
loop_
_entity_poly.entity_id
_entity_poly.type
_entity_poly.pdbx_seq_one_letter_code
_entity_poly.pdbx_strand_id
1 'polypeptide(L)'
;MSNDDQQRRLTAALSRAPQDLQLRYDLAAHLWENGSFHGAREVLSTLLSVAPDQPEANFMLGQLLLLLGRFAEGWARYAWRYRMEYARKLLPGMAQPYWQGGDLAGKTLLVFGEQGFGDTLQFARFIPLLRTRGEGKIVVGCSPPLQRLLLSLPGEAPVVSNPVAAGPFDWQVPVSDLPGLVGADLALLAALPVPYVWADPAEVERWRSWRRQAVTTRWAVGVVWAGRPTHAHDRRRSIPWPVFSRLCRLSDATLVSLQLPKPSPEILQSGVLEVSDVLVDFAATAAAMMALDLIVTVDTATAHLAGALGRPVWTLLPRVPDWRWLLERTDSPWYPSMRLFRQQTPDDWSEVMDRVVAAWEVWTATPMTVAVQSAHSARDPAAWDPLRQGSPWRWPTGIFFPPQPPLQEEMACRCCKAHARWAAAVDFSRCQADAVGLHLPHAGTPVDYYHCPRCGCRMTRFFDLWEPARLHQSAVDPLRTLAAPGRADPRQRLWTILQTWLAPGPDAHRILVIDSVIEFWEGSEKGGGWQLLCREPFQELLPFVSHLAPFGVIVLVDTLHRHPWPDVFLKELTAILAPGGTLLLALDAAPEEANALVFPAYTPRNGLAVLHTCRSLETLFRRHGLSWRQPEPGVHVGKRSIV
;
A
#
# COMPACT_ATOMS: atom_id res chain seq x y z
N MET A 1 -12.76 -18.33 -25.95
CA MET A 1 -12.04 -19.37 -25.19
C MET A 1 -12.08 -18.93 -23.73
N SER A 2 -12.49 -19.78 -22.79
CA SER A 2 -12.56 -19.35 -21.38
C SER A 2 -11.18 -19.27 -20.75
N ASN A 3 -11.01 -18.42 -19.73
CA ASN A 3 -9.73 -18.25 -19.03
C ASN A 3 -9.22 -19.56 -18.42
N ASP A 4 -10.12 -20.42 -17.95
CA ASP A 4 -9.80 -21.75 -17.42
C ASP A 4 -9.29 -22.73 -18.50
N ASP A 5 -9.78 -22.61 -19.74
CA ASP A 5 -9.31 -23.44 -20.86
C ASP A 5 -7.87 -23.06 -21.25
N GLN A 6 -7.56 -21.76 -21.29
CA GLN A 6 -6.21 -21.28 -21.58
C GLN A 6 -5.21 -21.64 -20.47
N GLN A 7 -5.59 -21.49 -19.19
CA GLN A 7 -4.73 -21.90 -18.07
C GLN A 7 -4.43 -23.40 -18.14
N ARG A 8 -5.45 -24.25 -18.34
CA ARG A 8 -5.26 -25.70 -18.46
C ARG A 8 -4.33 -26.07 -19.61
N ARG A 9 -4.42 -25.38 -20.75
CA ARG A 9 -3.54 -25.60 -21.90
C ARG A 9 -2.08 -25.23 -21.58
N LEU A 10 -1.86 -24.07 -20.98
CA LEU A 10 -0.51 -23.63 -20.59
C LEU A 10 0.09 -24.57 -19.55
N THR A 11 -0.68 -24.98 -18.53
CA THR A 11 -0.24 -25.95 -17.53
C THR A 11 0.09 -27.31 -18.17
N ALA A 12 -0.78 -27.84 -19.03
CA ALA A 12 -0.52 -29.12 -19.70
C ALA A 12 0.69 -29.07 -20.65
N ALA A 13 0.89 -27.95 -21.35
CA ALA A 13 2.08 -27.74 -22.18
C ALA A 13 3.35 -27.70 -21.32
N LEU A 14 3.33 -26.95 -20.20
CA LEU A 14 4.45 -26.87 -19.27
C LEU A 14 4.74 -28.23 -18.60
N SER A 15 3.74 -29.06 -18.31
CA SER A 15 3.96 -30.42 -17.80
C SER A 15 4.69 -31.32 -18.81
N ARG A 16 4.49 -31.11 -20.11
CA ARG A 16 5.19 -31.85 -21.18
C ARG A 16 6.59 -31.27 -21.45
N ALA A 17 6.80 -29.99 -21.18
CA ALA A 17 8.09 -29.31 -21.34
C ALA A 17 8.45 -28.49 -20.08
N PRO A 18 8.80 -29.14 -18.94
CA PRO A 18 8.97 -28.44 -17.66
C PRO A 18 10.07 -27.38 -17.64
N GLN A 19 11.04 -27.48 -18.55
CA GLN A 19 12.17 -26.57 -18.67
C GLN A 19 11.93 -25.40 -19.63
N ASP A 20 10.76 -25.33 -20.27
CA ASP A 20 10.42 -24.23 -21.17
C ASP A 20 10.10 -22.96 -20.37
N LEU A 21 11.06 -22.03 -20.37
CA LEU A 21 10.96 -20.77 -19.65
C LEU A 21 9.92 -19.83 -20.25
N GLN A 22 9.66 -19.90 -21.56
CA GLN A 22 8.68 -19.06 -22.23
C GLN A 22 7.27 -19.51 -21.85
N LEU A 23 6.99 -20.81 -21.90
CA LEU A 23 5.70 -21.35 -21.44
C LEU A 23 5.42 -21.02 -19.96
N ARG A 24 6.46 -21.04 -19.13
CA ARG A 24 6.34 -20.66 -17.72
C ARG A 24 6.03 -19.17 -17.55
N TYR A 25 6.70 -18.30 -18.33
CA TYR A 25 6.42 -16.87 -18.35
C TYR A 25 4.98 -16.59 -18.82
N ASP A 26 4.53 -17.25 -19.89
CA ASP A 26 3.19 -17.09 -20.44
C ASP A 26 2.11 -17.55 -19.44
N LEU A 27 2.36 -18.61 -18.68
CA LEU A 27 1.50 -19.04 -17.58
C LEU A 27 1.42 -17.98 -16.47
N ALA A 28 2.55 -17.39 -16.07
CA ALA A 28 2.55 -16.31 -15.08
C ALA A 28 1.77 -15.08 -15.56
N ALA A 29 1.97 -14.68 -16.82
CA ALA A 29 1.24 -13.57 -17.43
C ALA A 29 -0.28 -13.86 -17.44
N HIS A 30 -0.68 -15.06 -17.84
CA HIS A 30 -2.09 -15.47 -17.83
C HIS A 30 -2.70 -15.46 -16.42
N LEU A 31 -1.97 -15.95 -15.42
CA LEU A 31 -2.41 -15.92 -14.02
C LEU A 31 -2.58 -14.48 -13.52
N TRP A 32 -1.64 -13.59 -13.84
CA TRP A 32 -1.74 -12.16 -13.53
C TRP A 32 -3.01 -11.55 -14.15
N GLU A 33 -3.22 -11.75 -15.45
CA GLU A 33 -4.34 -11.13 -16.18
C GLU A 33 -5.71 -11.57 -15.66
N ASN A 34 -5.76 -12.73 -15.01
CA ASN A 34 -6.96 -13.26 -14.36
C ASN A 34 -7.09 -12.92 -12.88
N GLY A 35 -6.16 -12.12 -12.33
CA GLY A 35 -6.15 -11.73 -10.92
C GLY A 35 -5.64 -12.80 -9.96
N SER A 36 -5.06 -13.89 -10.46
CA SER A 36 -4.38 -14.90 -9.64
C SER A 36 -2.95 -14.46 -9.31
N PHE A 37 -2.85 -13.39 -8.51
CA PHE A 37 -1.57 -12.72 -8.21
C PHE A 37 -0.59 -13.61 -7.45
N HIS A 38 -1.06 -14.39 -6.48
CA HIS A 38 -0.22 -15.34 -5.75
C HIS A 38 0.32 -16.44 -6.66
N GLY A 39 -0.54 -17.03 -7.50
CA GLY A 39 -0.11 -18.04 -8.48
C GLY A 39 0.90 -17.49 -9.49
N ALA A 40 0.67 -16.28 -10.00
CA ALA A 40 1.63 -15.61 -10.88
C ALA A 40 3.00 -15.40 -10.20
N ARG A 41 3.01 -15.02 -8.91
CA ARG A 41 4.22 -14.86 -8.11
C ARG A 41 5.00 -16.16 -7.99
N GLU A 42 4.33 -17.26 -7.64
CA GLU A 42 4.95 -18.58 -7.50
C GLU A 42 5.59 -19.06 -8.82
N VAL A 43 4.87 -18.89 -9.93
CA VAL A 43 5.36 -19.27 -11.26
C VAL A 43 6.59 -18.42 -11.66
N LEU A 44 6.57 -17.11 -11.41
CA LEU A 44 7.69 -16.21 -11.67
C LEU A 44 8.90 -16.53 -10.76
N SER A 45 8.69 -16.77 -9.48
CA SER A 45 9.74 -17.17 -8.54
C SER A 45 10.41 -18.48 -8.97
N THR A 46 9.60 -19.44 -9.43
CA THR A 46 10.12 -20.71 -9.97
C THR A 46 10.91 -20.49 -11.26
N LEU A 47 10.43 -19.64 -12.18
CA LEU A 47 11.18 -19.24 -13.38
C LEU A 47 12.54 -18.65 -13.02
N LEU A 48 12.57 -17.67 -12.13
CA LEU A 48 13.79 -16.95 -11.75
C LEU A 48 14.77 -17.77 -10.92
N SER A 49 14.32 -18.86 -10.28
CA SER A 49 15.22 -19.83 -9.63
C SER A 49 16.08 -20.60 -10.64
N VAL A 50 15.62 -20.74 -11.88
CA VAL A 50 16.32 -21.43 -12.97
C VAL A 50 17.02 -20.42 -13.89
N ALA A 51 16.38 -19.28 -14.15
CA ALA A 51 16.89 -18.22 -15.01
C ALA A 51 16.88 -16.87 -14.28
N PRO A 52 17.82 -16.63 -13.33
CA PRO A 52 17.83 -15.44 -12.49
C PRO A 52 18.01 -14.13 -13.28
N ASP A 53 18.64 -14.20 -14.45
CA ASP A 53 18.93 -13.05 -15.30
C ASP A 53 17.85 -12.73 -16.36
N GLN A 54 16.69 -13.38 -16.31
CA GLN A 54 15.61 -13.18 -17.29
C GLN A 54 14.92 -11.82 -17.05
N PRO A 55 15.06 -10.83 -17.97
CA PRO A 55 14.60 -9.46 -17.72
C PRO A 55 13.09 -9.29 -17.53
N GLU A 56 12.31 -9.90 -18.41
CA GLU A 56 10.86 -9.78 -18.47
C GLU A 56 10.19 -10.27 -17.18
N ALA A 57 10.64 -11.40 -16.65
CA ALA A 57 10.14 -12.04 -15.43
C ALA A 57 10.58 -11.27 -14.19
N ASN A 58 11.81 -10.75 -14.16
CA ASN A 58 12.22 -9.87 -13.06
C ASN A 58 11.36 -8.61 -13.03
N PHE A 59 11.14 -7.96 -14.19
CA PHE A 59 10.32 -6.76 -14.26
C PHE A 59 8.87 -7.03 -13.88
N MET A 60 8.26 -8.10 -14.42
CA MET A 60 6.89 -8.51 -14.08
C MET A 60 6.76 -8.84 -12.58
N LEU A 61 7.71 -9.59 -12.01
CA LEU A 61 7.72 -9.87 -10.59
C LEU A 61 7.88 -8.58 -9.76
N GLY A 62 8.70 -7.64 -10.21
CA GLY A 62 8.82 -6.32 -9.60
C GLY A 62 7.48 -5.60 -9.52
N GLN A 63 6.75 -5.53 -10.64
CA GLN A 63 5.40 -4.95 -10.67
C GLN A 63 4.43 -5.72 -9.76
N LEU A 64 4.52 -7.05 -9.69
CA LEU A 64 3.65 -7.88 -8.85
C LEU A 64 3.87 -7.57 -7.38
N LEU A 65 5.14 -7.48 -6.98
CA LEU A 65 5.53 -7.16 -5.63
C LEU A 65 5.05 -5.76 -5.25
N LEU A 66 5.18 -4.78 -6.14
CA LEU A 66 4.63 -3.44 -5.92
C LEU A 66 3.11 -3.47 -5.77
N LEU A 67 2.39 -4.22 -6.61
CA LEU A 67 0.92 -4.39 -6.53
C LEU A 67 0.49 -5.01 -5.21
N LEU A 68 1.30 -5.92 -4.65
CA LEU A 68 1.10 -6.57 -3.37
C LEU A 68 1.63 -5.75 -2.17
N GLY A 69 2.10 -4.52 -2.39
CA GLY A 69 2.61 -3.64 -1.34
C GLY A 69 4.02 -3.97 -0.84
N ARG A 70 4.76 -4.87 -1.51
CA ARG A 70 6.15 -5.21 -1.22
C ARG A 70 7.11 -4.26 -1.92
N PHE A 71 7.11 -3.00 -1.47
CA PHE A 71 7.79 -1.90 -2.15
C PHE A 71 9.29 -2.11 -2.33
N ALA A 72 10.03 -2.41 -1.26
CA ALA A 72 11.49 -2.55 -1.32
C ALA A 72 11.94 -3.59 -2.38
N GLU A 73 11.30 -4.77 -2.38
CA GLU A 73 11.63 -5.84 -3.32
C GLU A 73 11.10 -5.59 -4.72
N GLY A 74 9.96 -4.91 -4.82
CA GLY A 74 9.38 -4.48 -6.09
C GLY A 74 10.29 -3.49 -6.80
N TRP A 75 10.78 -2.47 -6.10
CA TRP A 75 11.69 -1.46 -6.65
C TRP A 75 13.04 -2.04 -7.07
N ALA A 76 13.61 -2.94 -6.26
CA ALA A 76 14.87 -3.63 -6.62
C ALA A 76 14.76 -4.37 -7.95
N ARG A 77 13.57 -4.92 -8.26
CA ARG A 77 13.29 -5.61 -9.51
C ARG A 77 12.81 -4.70 -10.65
N TYR A 78 12.23 -3.55 -10.32
CA TYR A 78 11.70 -2.60 -11.30
C TYR A 78 12.77 -2.06 -12.26
N ALA A 79 14.02 -1.96 -11.82
CA ALA A 79 15.17 -1.56 -12.65
C ALA A 79 15.49 -2.54 -13.79
N TRP A 80 15.03 -3.80 -13.72
CA TRP A 80 15.29 -4.81 -14.76
C TRP A 80 14.68 -4.46 -16.12
N ARG A 81 13.69 -3.54 -16.16
CA ARG A 81 13.14 -3.01 -17.41
C ARG A 81 14.21 -2.49 -18.36
N TYR A 82 15.32 -1.95 -17.84
CA TYR A 82 16.40 -1.41 -18.66
C TYR A 82 17.18 -2.47 -19.45
N ARG A 83 17.05 -3.75 -19.10
CA ARG A 83 17.56 -4.87 -19.89
C ARG A 83 16.61 -5.26 -21.04
N MET A 84 15.39 -4.74 -21.06
CA MET A 84 14.41 -4.93 -22.14
C MET A 84 14.59 -3.85 -23.22
N GLU A 85 14.43 -4.24 -24.49
CA GLU A 85 14.71 -3.34 -25.63
C GLU A 85 13.82 -2.09 -25.62
N TYR A 86 12.55 -2.23 -25.26
CA TYR A 86 11.59 -1.12 -25.29
C TYR A 86 11.98 0.00 -24.33
N ALA A 87 12.36 -0.31 -23.08
CA ALA A 87 12.71 0.70 -22.09
C ALA A 87 14.08 1.31 -22.39
N ARG A 88 15.02 0.53 -22.94
CA ARG A 88 16.32 1.05 -23.36
C ARG A 88 16.18 2.15 -24.43
N LYS A 89 15.19 2.05 -25.32
CA LYS A 89 14.90 3.06 -26.35
C LYS A 89 14.32 4.36 -25.80
N LEU A 90 13.80 4.37 -24.57
CA LEU A 90 13.25 5.55 -23.92
C LEU A 90 14.31 6.39 -23.20
N LEU A 91 15.52 5.84 -23.01
CA LEU A 91 16.62 6.55 -22.38
C LEU A 91 17.26 7.56 -23.34
N PRO A 92 17.50 8.82 -22.94
CA PRO A 92 17.97 9.91 -23.80
C PRO A 92 19.45 9.80 -24.27
N GLY A 93 20.11 8.64 -24.11
CA GLY A 93 21.45 8.38 -24.65
C GLY A 93 22.56 9.33 -24.16
N MET A 94 22.37 9.96 -22.99
CA MET A 94 23.30 10.95 -22.44
C MET A 94 24.53 10.26 -21.82
N ALA A 95 25.71 10.88 -21.94
CA ALA A 95 26.99 10.27 -21.56
C ALA A 95 27.26 10.22 -20.06
N GLN A 96 26.59 11.08 -19.27
CA GLN A 96 26.78 11.19 -17.84
C GLN A 96 26.31 9.93 -17.12
N PRO A 97 26.91 9.56 -15.98
CA PRO A 97 26.50 8.38 -15.23
C PRO A 97 25.11 8.53 -14.56
N TYR A 98 24.46 7.40 -14.33
CA TYR A 98 23.20 7.34 -13.58
C TYR A 98 23.43 7.47 -12.08
N TRP A 99 22.71 8.37 -11.42
CA TRP A 99 22.75 8.55 -9.97
C TRP A 99 22.12 7.36 -9.24
N GLN A 100 22.80 6.88 -8.19
CA GLN A 100 22.40 5.69 -7.42
C GLN A 100 22.02 6.01 -5.97
N GLY A 101 21.60 7.25 -5.69
CA GLY A 101 21.22 7.67 -4.32
C GLY A 101 22.37 8.19 -3.45
N GLY A 102 23.56 8.39 -4.01
CA GLY A 102 24.71 8.95 -3.30
C GLY A 102 24.62 10.46 -3.05
N ASP A 103 25.60 11.00 -2.32
CA ASP A 103 25.73 12.43 -2.02
C ASP A 103 25.75 13.30 -3.31
N LEU A 104 25.08 14.45 -3.26
CA LEU A 104 24.97 15.42 -4.35
C LEU A 104 25.75 16.73 -4.06
N ALA A 105 26.56 16.79 -3.00
CA ALA A 105 27.34 17.95 -2.57
C ALA A 105 28.09 18.63 -3.73
N GLY A 106 27.64 19.83 -4.11
CA GLY A 106 28.25 20.62 -5.19
C GLY A 106 28.06 20.05 -6.60
N LYS A 107 27.24 19.01 -6.76
CA LYS A 107 26.94 18.33 -8.02
C LYS A 107 25.60 18.76 -8.60
N THR A 108 25.45 18.60 -9.91
CA THR A 108 24.20 18.84 -10.61
C THR A 108 23.59 17.50 -11.08
N LEU A 109 22.35 17.23 -10.65
CA LEU A 109 21.57 16.05 -11.03
C LEU A 109 20.46 16.44 -12.00
N LEU A 110 20.45 15.82 -13.18
CA LEU A 110 19.32 15.86 -14.11
C LEU A 110 18.31 14.76 -13.76
N VAL A 111 17.15 15.14 -13.26
CA VAL A 111 15.99 14.25 -13.11
C VAL A 111 15.13 14.34 -14.35
N PHE A 112 14.87 13.24 -15.06
CA PHE A 112 14.11 13.29 -16.31
C PHE A 112 12.94 12.32 -16.43
N GLY A 113 11.88 12.74 -17.12
CA GLY A 113 10.76 11.87 -17.49
C GLY A 113 11.14 10.89 -18.60
N GLU A 114 10.99 9.58 -18.33
CA GLU A 114 11.30 8.49 -19.26
C GLU A 114 10.04 7.78 -19.78
N GLN A 115 8.97 7.73 -18.96
CA GLN A 115 7.73 7.02 -19.29
C GLN A 115 6.60 7.99 -19.67
N GLY A 116 5.35 7.61 -19.39
CA GLY A 116 4.18 8.42 -19.70
C GLY A 116 4.09 9.70 -18.86
N PHE A 117 3.15 10.56 -19.25
CA PHE A 117 2.87 11.79 -18.49
C PHE A 117 2.40 11.48 -17.06
N GLY A 118 1.58 10.43 -16.89
CA GLY A 118 1.11 10.00 -15.58
C GLY A 118 2.24 9.58 -14.64
N ASP A 119 3.22 8.83 -15.16
CA ASP A 119 4.41 8.41 -14.41
C ASP A 119 5.25 9.60 -13.98
N THR A 120 5.48 10.53 -14.92
CA THR A 120 6.23 11.75 -14.63
C THR A 120 5.54 12.58 -13.56
N LEU A 121 4.21 12.78 -13.66
CA LEU A 121 3.41 13.50 -12.67
C LEU A 121 3.44 12.81 -11.30
N GLN A 122 3.30 11.49 -11.26
CA GLN A 122 3.30 10.75 -10.01
C GLN A 122 4.64 10.82 -9.29
N PHE A 123 5.73 10.56 -10.02
CA PHE A 123 7.05 10.44 -9.41
C PHE A 123 7.77 11.79 -9.23
N ALA A 124 7.30 12.86 -9.89
CA ALA A 124 7.77 14.22 -9.62
C ALA A 124 7.62 14.64 -8.14
N ARG A 125 6.73 13.98 -7.38
CA ARG A 125 6.55 14.17 -5.93
C ARG A 125 7.82 14.00 -5.10
N PHE A 126 8.81 13.24 -5.61
CA PHE A 126 10.06 12.98 -4.89
C PHE A 126 11.13 14.04 -5.17
N ILE A 127 10.94 14.86 -6.20
CA ILE A 127 11.90 15.91 -6.57
C ILE A 127 12.08 16.94 -5.44
N PRO A 128 11.02 17.44 -4.78
CA PRO A 128 11.17 18.36 -3.65
C PRO A 128 11.94 17.75 -2.48
N LEU A 129 11.74 16.45 -2.19
CA LEU A 129 12.49 15.74 -1.15
C LEU A 129 14.01 15.72 -1.43
N LEU A 130 14.41 15.60 -2.70
CA LEU A 130 15.83 15.70 -3.06
C LEU A 130 16.38 17.11 -2.85
N ARG A 131 15.55 18.14 -3.08
CA ARG A 131 15.95 19.55 -2.95
C ARG A 131 16.13 19.97 -1.48
N THR A 132 15.31 19.45 -0.57
CA THR A 132 15.41 19.79 0.86
C THR A 132 16.66 19.26 1.53
N ARG A 133 17.23 18.17 1.00
CA ARG A 133 18.53 17.63 1.44
C ARG A 133 19.71 18.53 1.09
N GLY A 134 19.51 19.58 0.28
CA GLY A 134 20.36 20.79 0.24
C GLY A 134 21.78 20.65 -0.33
N GLU A 135 22.21 19.46 -0.73
CA GLU A 135 23.62 19.23 -1.08
C GLU A 135 23.92 19.48 -2.58
N GLY A 136 22.95 19.34 -3.50
CA GLY A 136 23.17 19.50 -4.95
C GLY A 136 22.12 20.30 -5.71
N LYS A 137 22.46 20.67 -6.96
CA LYS A 137 21.57 21.35 -7.90
C LYS A 137 20.72 20.34 -8.65
N ILE A 138 19.41 20.54 -8.72
CA ILE A 138 18.50 19.68 -9.47
C ILE A 138 18.04 20.40 -10.75
N VAL A 139 18.11 19.73 -11.89
CA VAL A 139 17.47 20.15 -13.15
C VAL A 139 16.41 19.13 -13.53
N VAL A 140 15.24 19.58 -13.95
CA VAL A 140 14.13 18.69 -14.34
C VAL A 140 13.98 18.68 -15.86
N GLY A 141 14.19 17.53 -16.48
CA GLY A 141 13.90 17.29 -17.90
C GLY A 141 12.55 16.62 -18.10
N CYS A 142 11.67 17.17 -18.92
CA CYS A 142 10.36 16.59 -19.17
C CYS A 142 9.91 16.83 -20.61
N SER A 143 8.82 16.20 -21.02
CA SER A 143 8.16 16.50 -22.29
C SER A 143 7.52 17.91 -22.28
N PRO A 144 7.41 18.60 -23.43
CA PRO A 144 6.85 19.96 -23.51
C PRO A 144 5.50 20.17 -22.79
N PRO A 145 4.49 19.27 -22.89
CA PRO A 145 3.20 19.47 -22.22
C PRO A 145 3.25 19.54 -20.69
N LEU A 146 4.33 19.09 -20.06
CA LEU A 146 4.51 19.09 -18.61
C LEU A 146 5.35 20.27 -18.11
N GLN A 147 6.13 20.92 -18.98
CA GLN A 147 7.15 21.89 -18.59
C GLN A 147 6.58 23.00 -17.71
N ARG A 148 5.50 23.66 -18.17
CA ARG A 148 4.89 24.79 -17.46
C ARG A 148 4.35 24.41 -16.09
N LEU A 149 3.78 23.20 -15.97
CA LEU A 149 3.26 22.70 -14.70
C LEU A 149 4.39 22.37 -13.71
N LEU A 150 5.44 21.70 -14.16
CA LEU A 150 6.54 21.26 -13.28
C LEU A 150 7.40 22.42 -12.76
N LEU A 151 7.32 23.61 -13.37
CA LEU A 151 7.88 24.85 -12.78
C LEU A 151 7.28 25.19 -11.41
N SER A 152 6.10 24.68 -11.10
CA SER A 152 5.44 24.90 -9.81
C SER A 152 5.94 23.97 -8.69
N LEU A 153 6.78 22.98 -8.99
CA LEU A 153 7.33 22.08 -7.97
C LEU A 153 8.04 22.86 -6.85
N PRO A 154 7.92 22.47 -5.56
CA PRO A 154 8.58 23.14 -4.46
C PRO A 154 10.10 23.08 -4.53
N GLY A 155 10.76 24.17 -4.12
CA GLY A 155 12.20 24.38 -4.30
C GLY A 155 12.51 24.77 -5.74
N GLU A 156 13.02 25.98 -5.96
CA GLU A 156 13.29 26.49 -7.30
C GLU A 156 14.26 25.57 -8.08
N ALA A 157 13.91 25.24 -9.32
CA ALA A 157 14.79 24.50 -10.21
C ALA A 157 14.50 24.81 -11.68
N PRO A 158 15.53 24.77 -12.54
CA PRO A 158 15.34 24.80 -13.98
C PRO A 158 14.52 23.60 -14.46
N VAL A 159 13.53 23.85 -15.32
CA VAL A 159 12.73 22.82 -15.99
C VAL A 159 12.89 22.97 -17.50
N VAL A 160 13.42 21.95 -18.15
CA VAL A 160 13.64 21.91 -19.61
C VAL A 160 12.68 20.93 -20.28
N SER A 161 12.21 21.30 -21.47
CA SER A 161 11.28 20.49 -22.29
C SER A 161 11.97 19.40 -23.12
N ASN A 162 13.30 19.29 -23.01
CA ASN A 162 14.10 18.22 -23.57
C ASN A 162 15.28 17.93 -22.61
N PRO A 163 15.35 16.72 -22.01
CA PRO A 163 16.45 16.35 -21.10
C PRO A 163 17.85 16.55 -21.70
N VAL A 164 18.02 16.32 -23.01
CA VAL A 164 19.30 16.48 -23.71
C VAL A 164 19.74 17.95 -23.78
N ALA A 165 18.80 18.88 -23.61
CA ALA A 165 19.05 20.33 -23.60
C ALA A 165 19.23 20.91 -22.19
N ALA A 166 19.38 20.08 -21.15
CA ALA A 166 19.47 20.50 -19.74
C ALA A 166 20.72 21.34 -19.38
N GLY A 167 21.65 21.54 -20.31
CA GLY A 167 22.95 22.16 -20.04
C GLY A 167 23.92 21.20 -19.35
N PRO A 168 25.01 21.68 -18.73
CA PRO A 168 25.96 20.83 -18.02
C PRO A 168 25.38 20.24 -16.73
N PHE A 169 25.56 18.92 -16.54
CA PHE A 169 25.22 18.20 -15.31
C PHE A 169 26.24 17.08 -15.04
N ASP A 170 26.33 16.63 -13.80
CA ASP A 170 27.25 15.57 -13.36
C ASP A 170 26.60 14.18 -13.41
N TRP A 171 25.32 14.10 -13.03
CA TRP A 171 24.57 12.85 -12.91
C TRP A 171 23.20 12.95 -13.56
N GLN A 172 22.63 11.81 -13.97
CA GLN A 172 21.26 11.72 -14.48
C GLN A 172 20.45 10.67 -13.74
N VAL A 173 19.13 10.83 -13.67
CA VAL A 173 18.22 9.82 -13.11
C VAL A 173 16.84 9.89 -13.75
N PRO A 174 16.28 8.75 -14.21
CA PRO A 174 14.87 8.65 -14.58
C PRO A 174 13.99 8.93 -13.37
N VAL A 175 12.98 9.77 -13.52
CA VAL A 175 12.07 10.14 -12.43
C VAL A 175 11.36 8.91 -11.84
N SER A 176 11.14 7.87 -12.67
CA SER A 176 10.54 6.58 -12.28
C SER A 176 11.43 5.70 -11.40
N ASP A 177 12.72 6.01 -11.26
CA ASP A 177 13.63 5.31 -10.34
C ASP A 177 13.70 5.96 -8.95
N LEU A 178 13.29 7.24 -8.84
CA LEU A 178 13.31 7.95 -7.57
C LEU A 178 12.63 7.21 -6.42
N PRO A 179 11.44 6.58 -6.58
CA PRO A 179 10.80 5.86 -5.50
C PRO A 179 11.71 4.78 -4.90
N GLY A 180 12.41 4.00 -5.73
CA GLY A 180 13.33 2.97 -5.26
C GLY A 180 14.55 3.57 -4.55
N LEU A 181 15.13 4.63 -5.11
CA LEU A 181 16.33 5.28 -4.58
C LEU A 181 16.10 5.98 -3.23
N VAL A 182 14.89 6.49 -2.99
CA VAL A 182 14.54 7.11 -1.70
C VAL A 182 13.91 6.12 -0.71
N GLY A 183 13.79 4.84 -1.08
CA GLY A 183 13.17 3.82 -0.24
C GLY A 183 11.67 4.03 -0.03
N ALA A 184 10.94 4.44 -1.06
CA ALA A 184 9.52 4.76 -0.97
C ALA A 184 8.68 3.52 -0.63
N ASP A 185 8.01 3.61 0.53
CA ASP A 185 7.00 2.68 1.02
C ASP A 185 5.70 3.43 1.37
N LEU A 186 4.72 2.73 1.93
CA LEU A 186 3.44 3.32 2.29
C LEU A 186 3.56 4.49 3.28
N ALA A 187 4.53 4.49 4.19
CA ALA A 187 4.64 5.59 5.13
C ALA A 187 5.34 6.80 4.54
N LEU A 188 6.39 6.61 3.73
CA LEU A 188 6.98 7.76 3.03
C LEU A 188 5.93 8.40 2.12
N LEU A 189 5.13 7.59 1.42
CA LEU A 189 4.04 8.09 0.58
C LEU A 189 2.99 8.86 1.39
N ALA A 190 2.66 8.39 2.59
CA ALA A 190 1.71 9.06 3.48
C ALA A 190 2.27 10.33 4.15
N ALA A 191 3.60 10.40 4.33
CA ALA A 191 4.29 11.55 4.93
C ALA A 191 4.57 12.69 3.95
N LEU A 192 4.70 12.37 2.65
CA LEU A 192 4.99 13.37 1.63
C LEU A 192 3.79 14.29 1.38
N PRO A 193 3.99 15.63 1.38
CA PRO A 193 2.89 16.58 1.20
C PRO A 193 2.16 16.47 -0.15
N VAL A 194 0.88 16.84 -0.11
CA VAL A 194 0.03 17.10 -1.28
C VAL A 194 -0.75 18.40 -0.99
N PRO A 195 -0.83 19.37 -1.92
CA PRO A 195 -0.35 19.32 -3.30
C PRO A 195 1.17 19.50 -3.44
N TYR A 196 1.70 19.07 -4.59
CA TYR A 196 3.09 19.25 -4.98
C TYR A 196 3.28 19.89 -6.36
N VAL A 197 2.18 20.27 -7.00
CA VAL A 197 2.14 21.12 -8.19
C VAL A 197 0.98 22.11 -8.02
N TRP A 198 1.06 23.25 -8.68
CA TRP A 198 0.05 24.31 -8.63
C TRP A 198 -0.24 24.86 -10.03
N ALA A 199 -1.51 25.17 -10.27
CA ALA A 199 -1.91 25.98 -11.41
C ALA A 199 -1.61 27.46 -11.19
N ASP A 200 -1.46 28.20 -12.30
CA ASP A 200 -1.34 29.66 -12.27
C ASP A 200 -2.62 30.30 -11.69
N PRO A 201 -2.54 31.14 -10.64
CA PRO A 201 -3.72 31.74 -10.01
C PRO A 201 -4.59 32.57 -10.98
N ALA A 202 -4.00 33.23 -11.97
CA ALA A 202 -4.71 34.04 -12.95
C ALA A 202 -5.51 33.14 -13.91
N GLU A 203 -4.93 32.00 -14.33
CA GLU A 203 -5.66 31.01 -15.13
C GLU A 203 -6.79 30.36 -14.32
N VAL A 204 -6.55 30.06 -13.04
CA VAL A 204 -7.60 29.53 -12.14
C VAL A 204 -8.77 30.52 -12.03
N GLU A 205 -8.51 31.82 -11.89
CA GLU A 205 -9.59 32.80 -11.80
C GLU A 205 -10.37 32.95 -13.12
N ARG A 206 -9.70 32.85 -14.28
CA ARG A 206 -10.39 32.78 -15.58
C ARG A 206 -11.34 31.59 -15.63
N TRP A 207 -10.91 30.42 -15.16
CA TRP A 207 -11.74 29.22 -15.10
C TRP A 207 -12.90 29.33 -14.10
N ARG A 208 -12.68 29.97 -12.96
CA ARG A 208 -13.77 30.28 -12.01
C ARG A 208 -14.80 31.25 -12.60
N SER A 209 -14.34 32.25 -13.35
CA SER A 209 -15.22 33.17 -14.07
C SER A 209 -16.03 32.44 -15.13
N TRP A 210 -15.39 31.59 -15.93
CA TRP A 210 -16.06 30.71 -16.89
C TRP A 210 -17.10 29.82 -16.20
N ARG A 211 -16.74 29.16 -15.08
CA ARG A 211 -17.67 28.30 -14.33
C ARG A 211 -18.91 29.07 -13.89
N ARG A 212 -18.77 30.30 -13.36
CA ARG A 212 -19.90 31.15 -12.94
C ARG A 212 -20.87 31.48 -14.10
N GLN A 213 -20.38 31.46 -15.34
CA GLN A 213 -21.19 31.75 -16.53
C GLN A 213 -21.76 30.49 -17.18
N ALA A 214 -20.97 29.43 -17.27
CA ALA A 214 -21.29 28.22 -18.02
C ALA A 214 -22.01 27.14 -17.20
N VAL A 215 -21.86 27.13 -15.87
CA VAL A 215 -22.44 26.12 -14.98
C VAL A 215 -23.59 26.73 -14.19
N THR A 216 -24.80 26.21 -14.40
CA THR A 216 -26.02 26.65 -13.70
C THR A 216 -26.41 25.73 -12.53
N THR A 217 -25.82 24.54 -12.47
CA THR A 217 -26.06 23.56 -11.40
C THR A 217 -25.18 23.85 -10.19
N ARG A 218 -25.43 23.14 -9.08
CA ARG A 218 -24.68 23.32 -7.84
C ARG A 218 -23.22 22.87 -8.00
N TRP A 219 -23.00 21.77 -8.72
CA TRP A 219 -21.70 21.12 -8.81
C TRP A 219 -21.17 21.07 -10.24
N ALA A 220 -19.87 21.30 -10.42
CA ALA A 220 -19.16 21.11 -11.68
C ALA A 220 -18.22 19.91 -11.58
N VAL A 221 -18.41 18.88 -12.41
CA VAL A 221 -17.65 17.62 -12.34
C VAL A 221 -16.82 17.42 -13.59
N GLY A 222 -15.50 17.33 -13.44
CA GLY A 222 -14.58 17.03 -14.54
C GLY A 222 -14.59 15.55 -14.88
N VAL A 223 -14.73 15.18 -16.16
CA VAL A 223 -14.83 13.78 -16.58
C VAL A 223 -13.83 13.38 -17.65
N VAL A 224 -13.25 12.18 -17.51
CA VAL A 224 -12.38 11.51 -18.51
C VAL A 224 -12.66 10.00 -18.46
N TRP A 225 -13.19 9.44 -19.55
CA TRP A 225 -13.66 8.06 -19.59
C TRP A 225 -12.77 7.12 -20.42
N ALA A 226 -11.83 7.67 -21.18
CA ALA A 226 -10.92 6.89 -22.01
C ALA A 226 -9.48 7.40 -21.93
N GLY A 227 -8.52 6.48 -22.02
CA GLY A 227 -7.12 6.83 -22.20
C GLY A 227 -6.73 6.95 -23.68
N ARG A 228 -5.42 6.84 -23.94
CA ARG A 228 -4.85 6.91 -25.29
C ARG A 228 -5.01 5.55 -25.99
N PRO A 229 -5.66 5.46 -27.17
CA PRO A 229 -5.89 4.19 -27.86
C PRO A 229 -4.63 3.40 -28.24
N THR A 230 -3.50 4.08 -28.41
CA THR A 230 -2.20 3.44 -28.73
C THR A 230 -1.51 2.81 -27.53
N HIS A 231 -2.08 2.91 -26.33
CA HIS A 231 -1.52 2.32 -25.13
C HIS A 231 -1.99 0.86 -24.98
N ALA A 232 -1.07 -0.06 -24.69
CA ALA A 232 -1.32 -1.51 -24.70
C ALA A 232 -2.54 -1.95 -23.85
N HIS A 233 -2.72 -1.35 -22.67
CA HIS A 233 -3.82 -1.69 -21.76
C HIS A 233 -5.07 -0.82 -21.89
N ASP A 234 -5.15 0.09 -22.87
CA ASP A 234 -6.21 1.10 -22.90
C ASP A 234 -7.63 0.51 -22.93
N ARG A 235 -7.83 -0.54 -23.74
CA ARG A 235 -9.11 -1.23 -23.85
C ARG A 235 -9.65 -1.75 -22.53
N ARG A 236 -8.76 -2.13 -21.59
CA ARG A 236 -9.15 -2.69 -20.29
C ARG A 236 -9.53 -1.61 -19.29
N ARG A 237 -9.05 -0.37 -19.44
CA ARG A 237 -9.28 0.72 -18.48
C ARG A 237 -10.25 1.79 -18.97
N SER A 238 -10.52 1.85 -20.27
CA SER A 238 -11.45 2.81 -20.88
C SER A 238 -12.89 2.30 -20.76
N ILE A 239 -13.82 3.21 -20.44
CA ILE A 239 -15.24 2.90 -20.25
C ILE A 239 -16.02 3.38 -21.49
N PRO A 240 -16.83 2.51 -22.14
CA PRO A 240 -17.68 2.93 -23.23
C PRO A 240 -18.65 4.05 -22.80
N TRP A 241 -18.80 5.08 -23.65
CA TRP A 241 -19.64 6.24 -23.35
C TRP A 241 -21.09 5.88 -22.95
N PRO A 242 -21.78 4.90 -23.57
CA PRO A 242 -23.13 4.52 -23.15
C PRO A 242 -23.22 4.05 -21.69
N VAL A 243 -22.14 3.49 -21.14
CA VAL A 243 -22.06 3.09 -19.73
C VAL A 243 -21.66 4.28 -18.85
N PHE A 244 -20.66 5.06 -19.27
CA PHE A 244 -20.16 6.21 -18.52
C PHE A 244 -21.19 7.35 -18.39
N SER A 245 -22.01 7.56 -19.42
CA SER A 245 -23.06 8.60 -19.50
C SER A 245 -24.16 8.46 -18.45
N ARG A 246 -24.17 7.40 -17.64
CA ARG A 246 -25.01 7.32 -16.43
C ARG A 246 -24.79 8.50 -15.49
N LEU A 247 -23.59 9.10 -15.47
CA LEU A 247 -23.31 10.33 -14.72
C LEU A 247 -24.09 11.55 -15.21
N CYS A 248 -24.57 11.57 -16.46
CA CYS A 248 -25.40 12.67 -16.96
C CYS A 248 -26.78 12.71 -16.27
N ARG A 249 -27.15 11.67 -15.50
CA ARG A 249 -28.40 11.62 -14.73
C ARG A 249 -28.35 12.41 -13.42
N LEU A 250 -27.17 12.89 -13.03
CA LEU A 250 -26.98 13.68 -11.81
C LEU A 250 -27.56 15.09 -12.00
N SER A 251 -28.80 15.31 -11.56
CA SER A 251 -29.56 16.54 -11.84
C SER A 251 -28.97 17.81 -11.21
N ASP A 252 -28.14 17.67 -10.18
CA ASP A 252 -27.49 18.77 -9.46
C ASP A 252 -26.04 19.02 -9.90
N ALA A 253 -25.58 18.33 -10.94
CA ALA A 253 -24.22 18.43 -11.48
C ALA A 253 -24.20 18.78 -12.97
N THR A 254 -23.21 19.59 -13.36
CA THR A 254 -22.82 19.80 -14.76
C THR A 254 -21.51 19.08 -15.01
N LEU A 255 -21.51 18.20 -16.00
CA LEU A 255 -20.30 17.50 -16.42
C LEU A 255 -19.47 18.36 -17.36
N VAL A 256 -18.16 18.41 -17.15
CA VAL A 256 -17.19 19.12 -17.96
C VAL A 256 -16.17 18.11 -18.49
N SER A 257 -16.10 17.95 -19.80
CA SER A 257 -15.17 17.01 -20.44
C SER A 257 -13.74 17.54 -20.34
N LEU A 258 -12.88 16.81 -19.63
CA LEU A 258 -11.42 16.98 -19.66
C LEU A 258 -10.75 15.98 -20.63
N GLN A 259 -11.54 15.26 -21.42
CA GLN A 259 -11.07 14.25 -22.35
C GLN A 259 -10.32 14.90 -23.52
N LEU A 260 -9.15 14.35 -23.84
CA LEU A 260 -8.41 14.63 -25.07
C LEU A 260 -8.23 13.32 -25.86
N PRO A 261 -8.37 13.33 -27.20
CA PRO A 261 -8.82 14.47 -28.04
C PRO A 261 -10.30 14.83 -27.83
N LYS A 262 -10.75 15.89 -28.49
CA LYS A 262 -12.14 16.41 -28.44
C LYS A 262 -13.17 15.27 -28.61
N PRO A 263 -14.21 15.20 -27.75
CA PRO A 263 -15.25 14.18 -27.84
C PRO A 263 -16.05 14.27 -29.15
N SER A 264 -16.68 13.16 -29.55
CA SER A 264 -17.56 13.15 -30.72
C SER A 264 -18.83 13.99 -30.48
N PRO A 265 -19.47 14.51 -31.55
CA PRO A 265 -20.71 15.28 -31.41
C PRO A 265 -21.84 14.54 -30.65
N GLU A 266 -21.92 13.21 -30.80
CA GLU A 266 -22.87 12.36 -30.06
C GLU A 266 -22.70 12.46 -28.54
N ILE A 267 -21.45 12.51 -28.07
CA ILE A 267 -21.15 12.67 -26.64
C ILE A 267 -21.57 14.06 -26.18
N LEU A 268 -21.32 15.10 -26.97
CA LEU A 268 -21.66 16.48 -26.61
C LEU A 268 -23.18 16.72 -26.54
N GLN A 269 -23.96 16.00 -27.35
CA GLN A 269 -25.43 16.04 -27.31
C GLN A 269 -26.02 15.53 -25.98
N SER A 270 -25.22 14.84 -25.14
CA SER A 270 -25.65 14.41 -23.80
C SER A 270 -25.62 15.53 -22.73
N GLY A 271 -25.20 16.74 -23.09
CA GLY A 271 -25.16 17.89 -22.18
C GLY A 271 -23.83 18.08 -21.43
N VAL A 272 -22.79 17.33 -21.79
CA VAL A 272 -21.44 17.53 -21.24
C VAL A 272 -20.79 18.77 -21.86
N LEU A 273 -20.28 19.68 -21.02
CA LEU A 273 -19.57 20.86 -21.48
C LEU A 273 -18.20 20.49 -22.07
N GLU A 274 -17.91 21.02 -23.25
CA GLU A 274 -16.71 20.73 -24.01
C GLU A 274 -15.71 21.87 -23.86
N VAL A 275 -14.46 21.55 -23.48
CA VAL A 275 -13.42 22.57 -23.24
C VAL A 275 -12.03 22.19 -23.76
N SER A 276 -11.90 21.13 -24.56
CA SER A 276 -10.62 20.58 -25.02
C SER A 276 -9.73 21.58 -25.76
N ASP A 277 -10.32 22.52 -26.50
CA ASP A 277 -9.59 23.52 -27.28
C ASP A 277 -8.73 24.46 -26.41
N VAL A 278 -9.03 24.59 -25.11
CA VAL A 278 -8.24 25.38 -24.16
C VAL A 278 -7.33 24.55 -23.26
N LEU A 279 -7.36 23.21 -23.35
CA LEU A 279 -6.51 22.30 -22.59
C LEU A 279 -5.18 22.04 -23.32
N VAL A 280 -4.45 23.12 -23.62
CA VAL A 280 -3.25 23.10 -24.48
C VAL A 280 -2.03 22.40 -23.85
N ASP A 281 -1.98 22.31 -22.52
CA ASP A 281 -0.95 21.61 -21.76
C ASP A 281 -1.49 21.15 -20.38
N PHE A 282 -0.66 20.47 -19.58
CA PHE A 282 -1.09 20.00 -18.26
C PHE A 282 -1.30 21.13 -17.24
N ALA A 283 -0.68 22.30 -17.43
CA ALA A 283 -0.91 23.44 -16.56
C ALA A 283 -2.27 24.11 -16.84
N ALA A 284 -2.73 24.15 -18.10
CA ALA A 284 -4.05 24.61 -18.48
C ALA A 284 -5.13 23.64 -17.98
N THR A 285 -4.85 22.35 -18.09
CA THR A 285 -5.68 21.28 -17.50
C THR A 285 -5.76 21.41 -15.98
N ALA A 286 -4.64 21.69 -15.30
CA ALA A 286 -4.62 21.93 -13.87
C ALA A 286 -5.49 23.12 -13.48
N ALA A 287 -5.39 24.24 -14.21
CA ALA A 287 -6.18 25.43 -13.96
C ALA A 287 -7.69 25.16 -14.09
N ALA A 288 -8.09 24.36 -15.10
CA ALA A 288 -9.47 23.91 -15.25
C ALA A 288 -9.93 23.10 -14.03
N MET A 289 -9.15 22.10 -13.61
CA MET A 289 -9.47 21.24 -12.46
C MET A 289 -9.64 22.02 -11.14
N MET A 290 -8.92 23.13 -10.97
CA MET A 290 -9.04 23.98 -9.78
C MET A 290 -10.37 24.75 -9.70
N ALA A 291 -11.12 24.85 -10.80
CA ALA A 291 -12.45 25.42 -10.83
C ALA A 291 -13.57 24.37 -10.71
N LEU A 292 -13.25 23.07 -10.83
CA LEU A 292 -14.24 21.98 -10.73
C LEU A 292 -14.30 21.46 -9.30
N ASP A 293 -15.43 20.91 -8.88
CA ASP A 293 -15.66 20.45 -7.51
C ASP A 293 -15.16 19.02 -7.25
N LEU A 294 -15.29 18.16 -8.27
CA LEU A 294 -14.86 16.76 -8.28
C LEU A 294 -14.32 16.39 -9.65
N ILE A 295 -13.33 15.50 -9.70
CA ILE A 295 -12.86 14.86 -10.93
C ILE A 295 -13.25 13.38 -10.90
N VAL A 296 -13.86 12.86 -11.97
CA VAL A 296 -14.14 11.43 -12.16
C VAL A 296 -13.40 10.95 -13.40
N THR A 297 -12.48 10.02 -13.24
CA THR A 297 -11.57 9.65 -14.33
C THR A 297 -11.19 8.18 -14.31
N VAL A 298 -10.91 7.60 -15.48
CA VAL A 298 -10.20 6.32 -15.58
C VAL A 298 -8.69 6.48 -15.35
N ASP A 299 -7.98 5.37 -15.17
CA ASP A 299 -6.54 5.33 -14.87
C ASP A 299 -5.65 5.97 -15.97
N THR A 300 -5.44 7.28 -15.87
CA THR A 300 -4.75 8.12 -16.85
C THR A 300 -3.93 9.22 -16.16
N ALA A 301 -3.15 9.99 -16.95
CA ALA A 301 -2.44 11.16 -16.45
C ALA A 301 -3.35 12.18 -15.72
N THR A 302 -4.64 12.24 -16.07
CA THR A 302 -5.64 13.08 -15.40
C THR A 302 -5.84 12.68 -13.93
N ALA A 303 -5.85 11.37 -13.62
CA ALA A 303 -5.95 10.88 -12.25
C ALA A 303 -4.76 11.34 -11.41
N HIS A 304 -3.55 11.22 -11.97
CA HIS A 304 -2.31 11.66 -11.34
C HIS A 304 -2.25 13.19 -11.18
N LEU A 305 -2.69 13.96 -12.18
CA LEU A 305 -2.73 15.41 -12.09
C LEU A 305 -3.69 15.89 -10.98
N ALA A 306 -4.92 15.36 -10.96
CA ALA A 306 -5.90 15.72 -9.95
C ALA A 306 -5.41 15.37 -8.53
N GLY A 307 -4.79 14.19 -8.37
CA GLY A 307 -4.17 13.77 -7.12
C GLY A 307 -2.99 14.66 -6.71
N ALA A 308 -2.13 15.05 -7.65
CA ALA A 308 -0.99 15.95 -7.40
C ALA A 308 -1.39 17.36 -6.99
N LEU A 309 -2.55 17.83 -7.47
CA LEU A 309 -3.18 19.11 -7.09
C LEU A 309 -3.97 19.02 -5.77
N GLY A 310 -4.11 17.84 -5.17
CA GLY A 310 -4.93 17.63 -3.97
C GLY A 310 -6.42 17.85 -4.21
N ARG A 311 -6.90 17.72 -5.46
CA ARG A 311 -8.33 17.82 -5.77
C ARG A 311 -9.04 16.52 -5.37
N PRO A 312 -10.30 16.59 -4.88
CA PRO A 312 -11.16 15.42 -4.80
C PRO A 312 -11.23 14.72 -6.15
N VAL A 313 -10.89 13.44 -6.19
CA VAL A 313 -10.86 12.66 -7.42
C VAL A 313 -11.32 11.24 -7.21
N TRP A 314 -12.18 10.75 -8.09
CA TRP A 314 -12.63 9.37 -8.14
C TRP A 314 -12.02 8.69 -9.35
N THR A 315 -11.22 7.66 -9.10
CA THR A 315 -10.54 6.90 -10.15
C THR A 315 -11.23 5.56 -10.36
N LEU A 316 -11.65 5.31 -11.59
CA LEU A 316 -12.33 4.10 -12.00
C LEU A 316 -11.30 3.12 -12.58
N LEU A 317 -11.21 1.94 -11.97
CA LEU A 317 -10.15 0.96 -12.19
C LEU A 317 -10.71 -0.37 -12.69
N PRO A 318 -10.01 -1.05 -13.61
CA PRO A 318 -10.36 -2.41 -14.01
C PRO A 318 -10.17 -3.41 -12.87
N ARG A 319 -10.66 -4.63 -13.06
CA ARG A 319 -10.52 -5.72 -12.08
C ARG A 319 -9.07 -6.00 -11.72
N VAL A 320 -8.21 -6.05 -12.74
CA VAL A 320 -6.75 -6.14 -12.58
C VAL A 320 -6.17 -4.76 -12.81
N PRO A 321 -5.91 -3.99 -11.74
CA PRO A 321 -5.42 -2.62 -11.84
C PRO A 321 -3.92 -2.57 -12.15
N ASP A 322 -3.42 -1.39 -12.51
CA ASP A 322 -1.99 -1.11 -12.44
C ASP A 322 -1.48 -1.23 -10.98
N TRP A 323 -0.22 -1.64 -10.83
CA TRP A 323 0.41 -1.92 -9.54
C TRP A 323 0.35 -0.74 -8.56
N ARG A 324 0.31 0.50 -9.07
CA ARG A 324 0.24 1.72 -8.24
C ARG A 324 -0.96 1.75 -7.33
N TRP A 325 -2.05 1.09 -7.74
CA TRP A 325 -3.31 1.19 -7.04
C TRP A 325 -3.49 0.14 -5.95
N LEU A 326 -2.66 -0.91 -5.88
CA LEU A 326 -2.87 -2.06 -4.98
C LEU A 326 -4.23 -2.75 -5.22
N LEU A 327 -4.59 -3.75 -4.41
CA LEU A 327 -5.75 -4.63 -4.66
C LEU A 327 -6.97 -4.39 -3.77
N GLU A 328 -6.77 -4.22 -2.46
CA GLU A 328 -7.86 -4.32 -1.46
C GLU A 328 -8.10 -2.99 -0.76
N ARG A 329 -8.23 -1.93 -1.54
CA ARG A 329 -8.44 -0.58 -1.00
C ARG A 329 -9.23 0.33 -1.92
N THR A 330 -9.99 1.22 -1.28
CA THR A 330 -10.83 2.25 -1.89
C THR A 330 -10.21 3.65 -1.80
N ASP A 331 -9.07 3.79 -1.15
CA ASP A 331 -8.26 5.01 -1.06
C ASP A 331 -6.92 4.81 -1.81
N SER A 332 -6.14 5.88 -1.98
CA SER A 332 -4.83 5.83 -2.64
C SER A 332 -3.70 6.21 -1.66
N PRO A 333 -2.66 5.36 -1.50
CA PRO A 333 -1.48 5.77 -0.72
C PRO A 333 -0.71 6.88 -1.40
N TRP A 334 -0.89 7.06 -2.72
CA TRP A 334 -0.23 8.11 -3.48
C TRP A 334 -0.93 9.46 -3.32
N TYR A 335 -2.26 9.47 -3.21
CA TYR A 335 -3.09 10.68 -3.29
C TYR A 335 -4.18 10.65 -2.21
N PRO A 336 -4.03 11.40 -1.11
CA PRO A 336 -4.99 11.38 0.00
C PRO A 336 -6.41 11.84 -0.38
N SER A 337 -6.55 12.66 -1.42
CA SER A 337 -7.84 13.16 -1.92
C SER A 337 -8.55 12.20 -2.88
N MET A 338 -7.96 11.03 -3.15
CA MET A 338 -8.45 10.09 -4.16
C MET A 338 -9.26 8.95 -3.57
N ARG A 339 -10.38 8.63 -4.22
CA ARG A 339 -11.18 7.43 -3.98
C ARG A 339 -11.12 6.52 -5.20
N LEU A 340 -10.99 5.23 -4.98
CA LEU A 340 -10.85 4.20 -6.02
C LEU A 340 -12.14 3.38 -6.11
N PHE A 341 -12.61 3.17 -7.34
CA PHE A 341 -13.73 2.27 -7.66
C PHE A 341 -13.22 1.18 -8.59
N ARG A 342 -13.26 -0.08 -8.14
CA ARG A 342 -12.71 -1.21 -8.89
C ARG A 342 -13.80 -2.10 -9.42
N GLN A 343 -13.68 -2.44 -10.68
CA GLN A 343 -14.52 -3.46 -11.29
C GLN A 343 -14.41 -4.80 -10.55
N GLN A 344 -15.56 -5.42 -10.27
CA GLN A 344 -15.64 -6.74 -9.64
C GLN A 344 -15.58 -7.86 -10.68
N THR A 345 -16.31 -7.69 -11.78
CA THR A 345 -16.39 -8.63 -12.89
C THR A 345 -15.69 -8.03 -14.10
N PRO A 346 -14.66 -8.68 -14.68
CA PRO A 346 -13.97 -8.18 -15.87
C PRO A 346 -14.94 -7.72 -16.97
N ASP A 347 -14.63 -6.57 -17.58
CA ASP A 347 -15.40 -5.91 -18.64
C ASP A 347 -16.82 -5.42 -18.27
N ASP A 348 -17.33 -5.69 -17.07
CA ASP A 348 -18.56 -5.07 -16.57
C ASP A 348 -18.27 -3.75 -15.83
N TRP A 349 -18.53 -2.63 -16.48
CA TRP A 349 -18.42 -1.29 -15.89
C TRP A 349 -19.74 -0.77 -15.31
N SER A 350 -20.86 -1.45 -15.54
CA SER A 350 -22.17 -0.98 -15.09
C SER A 350 -22.24 -0.90 -13.57
N GLU A 351 -21.79 -1.95 -12.89
CA GLU A 351 -21.73 -2.02 -11.43
C GLU A 351 -20.83 -0.92 -10.84
N VAL A 352 -19.70 -0.64 -11.49
CA VAL A 352 -18.81 0.47 -11.09
C VAL A 352 -19.55 1.80 -11.16
N MET A 353 -20.24 2.08 -12.27
CA MET A 353 -20.98 3.32 -12.45
C MET A 353 -22.16 3.44 -11.48
N ASP A 354 -22.83 2.35 -11.13
CA ASP A 354 -23.92 2.36 -10.14
C ASP A 354 -23.40 2.73 -8.74
N ARG A 355 -22.24 2.18 -8.33
CA ARG A 355 -21.59 2.60 -7.08
C ARG A 355 -21.10 4.04 -7.11
N VAL A 356 -20.65 4.54 -8.26
CA VAL A 356 -20.25 5.94 -8.41
C VAL A 356 -21.45 6.87 -8.23
N VAL A 357 -22.61 6.54 -8.83
CA VAL A 357 -23.85 7.30 -8.64
C VAL A 357 -24.33 7.24 -7.18
N ALA A 358 -24.31 6.07 -6.54
CA ALA A 358 -24.65 5.97 -5.12
C ALA A 358 -23.68 6.76 -4.22
N ALA A 359 -22.38 6.75 -4.56
CA ALA A 359 -21.38 7.53 -3.85
C ALA A 359 -21.57 9.05 -4.00
N TRP A 360 -22.14 9.51 -5.13
CA TRP A 360 -22.45 10.91 -5.38
C TRP A 360 -23.46 11.45 -4.36
N GLU A 361 -24.54 10.71 -4.13
CA GLU A 361 -25.59 11.11 -3.18
C GLU A 361 -25.05 11.32 -1.77
N VAL A 362 -24.10 10.47 -1.34
CA VAL A 362 -23.42 10.62 -0.04
C VAL A 362 -22.45 11.81 -0.05
N TRP A 363 -21.71 11.98 -1.13
CA TRP A 363 -20.69 13.03 -1.23
C TRP A 363 -21.29 14.43 -1.25
N THR A 364 -22.43 14.66 -1.90
CA THR A 364 -23.09 15.97 -1.94
C THR A 364 -23.71 16.38 -0.61
N ALA A 365 -24.06 15.39 0.25
CA ALA A 365 -24.57 15.62 1.60
C ALA A 365 -23.46 16.00 2.60
N THR A 366 -22.23 15.51 2.40
CA THR A 366 -21.07 15.84 3.24
C THR A 366 -19.84 16.04 2.35
N PRO A 367 -19.80 17.14 1.58
CA PRO A 367 -18.71 17.38 0.65
C PRO A 367 -17.41 17.51 1.44
N MET A 368 -16.38 16.77 1.02
CA MET A 368 -15.06 16.90 1.62
C MET A 368 -14.58 18.35 1.45
N THR A 369 -14.56 19.11 2.54
CA THR A 369 -13.66 20.26 2.66
C THR A 369 -12.25 19.71 2.84
N VAL A 370 -11.56 19.42 1.73
CA VAL A 370 -10.11 19.29 1.77
C VAL A 370 -9.62 20.66 2.23
N ALA A 371 -9.01 20.72 3.42
CA ALA A 371 -8.27 21.88 3.86
C ALA A 371 -7.11 22.06 2.86
N VAL A 372 -7.35 22.82 1.79
CA VAL A 372 -6.31 23.26 0.88
C VAL A 372 -5.38 24.09 1.75
N GLN A 373 -4.26 23.50 2.18
CA GLN A 373 -3.21 24.27 2.79
C GLN A 373 -2.92 25.43 1.85
N SER A 374 -2.93 26.65 2.39
CA SER A 374 -2.68 27.85 1.60
C SER A 374 -1.40 27.64 0.77
N ALA A 375 -1.42 28.00 -0.51
CA ALA A 375 -0.29 27.81 -1.42
C ALA A 375 1.04 28.40 -0.90
N HIS A 376 1.00 29.26 0.12
CA HIS A 376 2.16 29.87 0.75
C HIS A 376 2.85 28.96 1.79
N SER A 377 2.12 28.12 2.54
CA SER A 377 2.73 27.25 3.56
C SER A 377 3.28 25.92 3.01
N ALA A 378 2.71 25.42 1.90
CA ALA A 378 3.13 24.15 1.28
C ALA A 378 4.28 24.29 0.26
N ARG A 379 4.63 25.53 -0.11
CA ARG A 379 5.80 25.84 -0.95
C ARG A 379 7.08 26.06 -0.15
N ASP A 380 6.98 26.16 1.17
CA ASP A 380 8.14 26.26 2.05
C ASP A 380 8.96 24.97 1.94
N PRO A 381 10.22 25.03 1.49
CA PRO A 381 11.12 23.88 1.47
C PRO A 381 11.22 23.18 2.83
N ALA A 382 11.04 23.90 3.95
CA ALA A 382 11.08 23.30 5.28
C ALA A 382 9.94 22.28 5.54
N ALA A 383 8.82 22.37 4.84
CA ALA A 383 7.70 21.43 4.96
C ALA A 383 7.93 20.09 4.21
N TRP A 384 8.99 20.00 3.40
CA TRP A 384 9.30 18.88 2.51
C TRP A 384 10.41 17.97 3.02
N ASP A 385 10.97 18.26 4.21
CA ASP A 385 11.90 17.38 4.91
C ASP A 385 11.21 16.75 6.14
N PRO A 386 10.66 15.53 6.01
CA PRO A 386 10.05 14.83 7.14
C PRO A 386 11.10 14.35 8.17
N LEU A 387 12.40 14.48 7.91
CA LEU A 387 13.46 14.04 8.82
C LEU A 387 14.13 15.21 9.56
N ARG A 388 13.76 16.47 9.27
CA ARG A 388 14.29 17.65 9.97
C ARG A 388 13.75 17.72 11.40
N GLN A 389 14.65 17.75 12.39
CA GLN A 389 14.28 18.06 13.78
C GLN A 389 13.54 19.41 13.83
N GLY A 390 12.34 19.43 14.41
CA GLY A 390 11.50 20.62 14.53
C GLY A 390 10.58 20.93 13.35
N SER A 391 10.52 20.08 12.31
CA SER A 391 9.50 20.20 11.26
C SER A 391 8.10 19.93 11.83
N PRO A 392 7.07 20.75 11.51
CA PRO A 392 5.71 20.50 11.93
C PRO A 392 5.14 19.39 11.04
N TRP A 393 5.64 18.17 11.21
CA TRP A 393 4.93 17.00 10.74
C TRP A 393 3.47 17.13 11.16
N ARG A 394 2.60 17.14 10.17
CA ARG A 394 1.18 16.89 10.38
C ARG A 394 0.88 15.55 9.77
N TRP A 395 0.09 14.78 10.49
CA TRP A 395 -0.42 13.50 10.07
C TRP A 395 -0.97 13.55 8.65
N PRO A 396 -0.93 12.42 7.91
CA PRO A 396 -1.80 12.27 6.77
C PRO A 396 -3.22 12.54 7.25
N THR A 397 -3.82 13.63 6.80
CA THR A 397 -5.26 13.86 6.95
C THR A 397 -5.95 12.73 6.18
N GLY A 398 -6.37 11.67 6.89
CA GLY A 398 -6.92 10.48 6.24
C GLY A 398 -6.86 9.15 7.01
N ILE A 399 -6.18 9.04 8.16
CA ILE A 399 -6.43 7.87 9.04
C ILE A 399 -7.84 8.02 9.61
N PHE A 400 -8.81 7.40 8.95
CA PHE A 400 -10.17 7.29 9.46
C PHE A 400 -10.14 6.31 10.63
N PHE A 401 -10.00 6.85 11.84
CA PHE A 401 -10.21 6.09 13.05
C PHE A 401 -11.70 5.73 13.10
N PRO A 402 -12.08 4.44 13.20
CA PRO A 402 -13.45 4.11 13.57
C PRO A 402 -13.78 4.79 14.90
N PRO A 403 -15.07 5.01 15.21
CA PRO A 403 -15.47 5.59 16.49
C PRO A 403 -14.77 4.87 17.63
N GLN A 404 -14.09 5.61 18.51
CA GLN A 404 -13.45 4.96 19.66
C GLN A 404 -14.54 4.43 20.60
N PRO A 405 -14.37 3.22 21.15
CA PRO A 405 -15.26 2.76 22.21
C PRO A 405 -15.17 3.74 23.40
N PRO A 406 -16.30 4.00 24.09
CA PRO A 406 -16.30 4.91 25.23
C PRO A 406 -15.32 4.43 26.30
N LEU A 407 -14.60 5.39 26.90
CA LEU A 407 -13.71 5.16 28.02
C LEU A 407 -14.48 4.47 29.15
N GLN A 408 -13.87 3.44 29.73
CA GLN A 408 -14.38 2.74 30.90
C GLN A 408 -13.28 2.73 31.96
N GLU A 409 -13.65 2.77 33.23
CA GLU A 409 -12.67 2.67 34.33
C GLU A 409 -12.12 1.23 34.45
N GLU A 410 -12.95 0.25 34.09
CA GLU A 410 -12.61 -1.17 34.16
C GLU A 410 -13.09 -1.93 32.92
N MET A 411 -12.41 -3.04 32.61
CA MET A 411 -12.83 -4.01 31.60
C MET A 411 -12.48 -5.44 32.01
N ALA A 412 -13.11 -6.43 31.38
CA ALA A 412 -12.70 -7.83 31.57
C ALA A 412 -11.35 -8.09 30.87
N CYS A 413 -10.40 -8.66 31.60
CA CYS A 413 -9.11 -9.07 31.08
C CYS A 413 -9.31 -10.09 29.94
N ARG A 414 -8.76 -9.81 28.77
CA ARG A 414 -8.89 -10.68 27.59
C ARG A 414 -8.17 -12.02 27.71
N CYS A 415 -7.24 -12.15 28.65
CA CYS A 415 -6.49 -13.39 28.90
C CYS A 415 -7.10 -14.24 30.03
N CYS A 416 -7.32 -13.66 31.21
CA CYS A 416 -7.75 -14.40 32.41
C CYS A 416 -9.19 -14.13 32.86
N LYS A 417 -9.90 -13.21 32.18
CA LYS A 417 -11.27 -12.76 32.49
C LYS A 417 -11.48 -12.08 33.85
N ALA A 418 -10.42 -11.83 34.61
CA ALA A 418 -10.49 -10.99 35.82
C ALA A 418 -10.68 -9.51 35.48
N HIS A 419 -10.99 -8.68 36.48
CA HIS A 419 -11.10 -7.23 36.33
C HIS A 419 -9.74 -6.62 35.98
N ALA A 420 -9.68 -5.84 34.90
CA ALA A 420 -8.54 -5.00 34.52
C ALA A 420 -8.95 -3.53 34.64
N ARG A 421 -8.04 -2.70 35.14
CA ARG A 421 -8.27 -1.27 35.41
C ARG A 421 -7.56 -0.41 34.41
N TRP A 422 -8.12 0.76 34.09
CA TRP A 422 -7.42 1.76 33.30
C TRP A 422 -6.06 2.08 33.93
N ALA A 423 -5.00 2.13 33.11
CA ALA A 423 -3.63 2.28 33.58
C ALA A 423 -2.93 3.50 33.01
N ALA A 424 -3.05 3.73 31.70
CA ALA A 424 -2.44 4.85 31.00
C ALA A 424 -3.11 5.09 29.65
N ALA A 425 -2.99 6.31 29.14
CA ALA A 425 -3.24 6.64 27.74
C ALA A 425 -1.92 7.01 27.08
N VAL A 426 -1.70 6.52 25.87
CA VAL A 426 -0.57 6.92 25.02
C VAL A 426 -1.07 7.44 23.69
N ASP A 427 -0.31 8.32 23.05
CA ASP A 427 -0.67 8.76 21.70
C ASP A 427 -0.48 7.62 20.69
N PHE A 428 -1.38 7.54 19.70
CA PHE A 428 -1.32 6.55 18.63
C PHE A 428 0.02 6.58 17.85
N SER A 429 0.76 7.69 17.88
CA SER A 429 2.10 7.82 17.26
C SER A 429 3.15 6.88 17.82
N ARG A 430 2.99 6.42 19.08
CA ARG A 430 4.01 5.64 19.77
C ARG A 430 4.29 4.33 19.03
N CYS A 431 5.56 4.10 18.70
CA CYS A 431 6.03 2.96 17.92
C CYS A 431 7.35 2.40 18.47
N GLN A 432 7.80 1.24 17.97
CA GLN A 432 9.05 0.61 18.41
C GLN A 432 10.30 1.46 18.12
N ALA A 433 10.24 2.37 17.14
CA ALA A 433 11.33 3.27 16.80
C ALA A 433 11.67 4.27 17.92
N ASP A 434 10.72 4.52 18.84
CA ASP A 434 10.96 5.36 20.02
C ASP A 434 12.13 4.83 20.88
N ALA A 435 12.34 3.51 20.89
CA ALA A 435 13.41 2.87 21.65
C ALA A 435 14.82 3.21 21.14
N VAL A 436 14.93 3.65 19.88
CA VAL A 436 16.20 4.08 19.26
C VAL A 436 16.25 5.59 19.01
N GLY A 437 15.38 6.36 19.67
CA GLY A 437 15.33 7.82 19.57
C GLY A 437 14.69 8.36 18.29
N LEU A 438 14.00 7.51 17.51
CA LEU A 438 13.24 7.91 16.33
C LEU A 438 11.79 8.07 16.71
N HIS A 439 11.31 9.32 16.76
CA HIS A 439 9.96 9.64 17.21
C HIS A 439 9.04 10.00 16.06
N LEU A 440 7.85 9.39 16.04
CA LEU A 440 6.77 9.85 15.19
C LEU A 440 6.08 11.08 15.83
N PRO A 441 5.59 12.02 15.02
CA PRO A 441 4.86 13.19 15.50
C PRO A 441 3.55 12.79 16.18
N HIS A 442 3.06 13.56 17.15
CA HIS A 442 1.83 13.22 17.89
C HIS A 442 0.56 13.18 17.03
N ALA A 443 -0.19 12.08 17.08
CA ALA A 443 -1.48 11.85 16.43
C ALA A 443 -2.60 12.73 16.99
N GLY A 444 -2.45 13.20 18.23
CA GLY A 444 -3.55 13.77 18.98
C GLY A 444 -4.66 12.74 19.26
N THR A 445 -4.37 11.45 19.10
CA THR A 445 -5.32 10.36 19.23
C THR A 445 -4.91 9.51 20.43
N PRO A 446 -5.57 9.65 21.59
CA PRO A 446 -5.24 8.85 22.76
C PRO A 446 -5.67 7.39 22.56
N VAL A 447 -4.83 6.48 23.05
CA VAL A 447 -5.06 5.04 23.10
C VAL A 447 -4.97 4.58 24.55
N ASP A 448 -6.11 4.22 25.12
CA ASP A 448 -6.20 3.76 26.51
C ASP A 448 -5.76 2.31 26.66
N TYR A 449 -4.89 2.06 27.64
CA TYR A 449 -4.45 0.75 28.06
C TYR A 449 -4.93 0.42 29.47
N TYR A 450 -5.33 -0.83 29.64
CA TYR A 450 -5.84 -1.41 30.88
C TYR A 450 -4.87 -2.45 31.40
N HIS A 451 -4.60 -2.45 32.70
CA HIS A 451 -3.73 -3.40 33.38
C HIS A 451 -4.55 -4.41 34.18
N CYS A 452 -4.27 -5.70 33.98
CA CYS A 452 -4.87 -6.76 34.77
C CYS A 452 -3.98 -7.12 35.98
N PRO A 453 -4.41 -6.87 37.24
CA PRO A 453 -3.61 -7.21 38.42
C PRO A 453 -3.45 -8.72 38.63
N ARG A 454 -4.32 -9.55 38.05
CA ARG A 454 -4.26 -11.01 38.22
C ARG A 454 -3.17 -11.66 37.36
N CYS A 455 -3.02 -11.24 36.12
CA CYS A 455 -2.05 -11.86 35.20
C CYS A 455 -0.99 -10.90 34.68
N GLY A 456 -1.04 -9.62 35.02
CA GLY A 456 -0.08 -8.59 34.61
C GLY A 456 -0.21 -8.11 33.17
N CYS A 457 -1.08 -8.73 32.36
CA CYS A 457 -1.22 -8.36 30.95
C CYS A 457 -1.85 -6.97 30.80
N ARG A 458 -1.45 -6.27 29.72
CA ARG A 458 -1.99 -4.96 29.35
C ARG A 458 -2.73 -5.07 28.03
N MET A 459 -3.79 -4.31 27.86
CA MET A 459 -4.63 -4.40 26.66
C MET A 459 -5.30 -3.08 26.35
N THR A 460 -5.65 -2.87 25.09
CA THR A 460 -6.42 -1.71 24.66
C THR A 460 -7.73 -2.13 24.00
N ARG A 461 -8.77 -1.31 24.21
CA ARG A 461 -10.06 -1.42 23.50
C ARG A 461 -10.09 -0.69 22.17
N PHE A 462 -9.04 0.08 21.89
CA PHE A 462 -8.96 0.94 20.71
C PHE A 462 -9.16 0.17 19.39
N PHE A 463 -8.72 -1.08 19.32
CA PHE A 463 -8.82 -1.94 18.13
C PHE A 463 -10.12 -2.77 18.04
N ASP A 464 -11.08 -2.61 18.96
CA ASP A 464 -12.24 -3.51 19.06
C ASP A 464 -13.23 -3.36 17.90
N LEU A 465 -13.25 -2.18 17.28
CA LEU A 465 -14.13 -1.85 16.15
C LEU A 465 -13.38 -1.80 14.82
N TRP A 466 -12.13 -2.27 14.81
CA TRP A 466 -11.30 -2.28 13.61
C TRP A 466 -11.52 -3.57 12.83
N GLU A 467 -11.73 -3.45 11.53
CA GLU A 467 -11.72 -4.59 10.63
C GLU A 467 -10.30 -5.21 10.60
N PRO A 468 -10.15 -6.55 10.58
CA PRO A 468 -8.84 -7.22 10.60
C PRO A 468 -7.88 -6.74 9.51
N ALA A 469 -8.39 -6.49 8.29
CA ALA A 469 -7.61 -5.95 7.18
C ALA A 469 -7.06 -4.53 7.49
N ARG A 470 -7.82 -3.69 8.18
CA ARG A 470 -7.37 -2.35 8.60
C ARG A 470 -6.35 -2.41 9.72
N LEU A 471 -6.53 -3.32 10.68
CA LEU A 471 -5.56 -3.56 11.75
C LEU A 471 -4.21 -3.98 11.16
N HIS A 472 -4.22 -4.86 10.15
CA HIS A 472 -3.00 -5.22 9.41
C HIS A 472 -2.37 -4.01 8.72
N GLN A 473 -3.12 -3.26 7.90
CA GLN A 473 -2.62 -2.13 7.11
C GLN A 473 -2.10 -0.96 7.96
N SER A 474 -2.71 -0.72 9.12
CA SER A 474 -2.32 0.35 10.04
C SER A 474 -1.17 -0.04 10.97
N ALA A 475 -0.88 -1.33 11.14
CA ALA A 475 0.15 -1.86 12.03
C ALA A 475 1.51 -2.09 11.36
N VAL A 476 1.61 -1.91 10.04
CA VAL A 476 2.88 -1.97 9.31
C VAL A 476 3.67 -0.70 9.58
N ASP A 477 4.51 -0.74 10.60
CA ASP A 477 5.49 0.28 10.93
C ASP A 477 6.74 0.10 10.03
N PRO A 478 7.09 1.08 9.18
CA PRO A 478 8.28 1.02 8.33
C PRO A 478 9.58 1.33 9.05
N LEU A 479 9.53 1.89 10.27
CA LEU A 479 10.71 2.06 11.11
C LEU A 479 11.01 0.79 11.93
N ARG A 480 10.16 -0.24 11.85
CA ARG A 480 10.33 -1.51 12.57
C ARG A 480 11.66 -2.20 12.28
N THR A 481 12.14 -2.12 11.03
CA THR A 481 13.43 -2.66 10.60
C THR A 481 14.62 -1.84 11.10
N LEU A 482 14.43 -0.55 11.41
CA LEU A 482 15.48 0.36 11.90
C LEU A 482 15.68 0.26 13.42
N ALA A 483 14.66 -0.15 14.17
CA ALA A 483 14.69 -0.17 15.64
C ALA A 483 15.35 -1.41 16.27
N ALA A 484 15.79 -2.40 15.48
CA ALA A 484 16.32 -3.66 16.02
C ALA A 484 17.54 -4.24 15.26
N PRO A 485 18.62 -3.49 15.01
CA PRO A 485 19.86 -4.10 14.55
C PRO A 485 20.36 -5.11 15.60
N GLY A 486 20.42 -6.39 15.23
CA GLY A 486 20.98 -7.47 16.06
C GLY A 486 19.98 -8.32 16.87
N ARG A 487 18.66 -8.07 16.79
CA ARG A 487 17.67 -8.99 17.39
C ARG A 487 17.57 -10.24 16.52
N ALA A 488 17.92 -11.41 17.07
CA ALA A 488 17.83 -12.68 16.37
C ALA A 488 16.39 -12.94 15.88
N ASP A 489 16.22 -13.22 14.59
CA ASP A 489 14.89 -13.47 13.99
C ASP A 489 14.19 -14.61 14.76
N PRO A 490 13.01 -14.36 15.36
CA PRO A 490 12.23 -15.41 16.03
C PRO A 490 11.93 -16.61 15.12
N ARG A 491 11.88 -16.41 13.79
CA ARG A 491 11.63 -17.47 12.81
C ARG A 491 12.76 -18.48 12.75
N GLN A 492 14.01 -18.02 12.74
CA GLN A 492 15.18 -18.91 12.71
C GLN A 492 15.22 -19.82 13.94
N ARG A 493 14.88 -19.27 15.11
CA ARG A 493 14.81 -20.03 16.37
C ARG A 493 13.71 -21.08 16.35
N LEU A 494 12.50 -20.68 15.95
CA LEU A 494 11.38 -21.63 15.81
C LEU A 494 11.67 -22.72 14.79
N TRP A 495 12.33 -22.39 13.68
CA TRP A 495 12.75 -23.37 12.68
C TRP A 495 13.69 -24.42 13.26
N THR A 496 14.70 -24.02 14.03
CA THR A 496 15.60 -24.95 14.71
C THR A 496 14.85 -25.85 15.72
N ILE A 497 13.89 -25.30 16.46
CA ILE A 497 13.06 -26.06 17.40
C ILE A 497 12.21 -27.11 16.64
N LEU A 498 11.55 -26.70 15.56
CA LEU A 498 10.74 -27.59 14.72
C LEU A 498 11.57 -28.73 14.14
N GLN A 499 12.76 -28.45 13.62
CA GLN A 499 13.68 -29.47 13.12
C GLN A 499 14.13 -30.45 14.21
N THR A 500 14.31 -29.98 15.44
CA THR A 500 14.73 -30.82 16.57
C THR A 500 13.59 -31.70 17.08
N TRP A 501 12.35 -31.20 17.05
CA TRP A 501 11.19 -31.87 17.62
C TRP A 501 10.48 -32.82 16.65
N LEU A 502 10.59 -32.56 15.36
CA LEU A 502 9.92 -33.32 14.31
C LEU A 502 10.97 -34.11 13.53
N ALA A 503 11.17 -35.38 13.90
CA ALA A 503 12.01 -36.29 13.12
C ALA A 503 11.31 -36.61 11.78
N PRO A 504 11.99 -36.52 10.62
CA PRO A 504 11.43 -36.99 9.35
C PRO A 504 11.21 -38.50 9.42
N GLY A 505 9.97 -38.93 9.27
CA GLY A 505 9.54 -40.32 9.32
C GLY A 505 8.29 -40.55 8.47
N PRO A 506 7.78 -41.80 8.41
CA PRO A 506 6.60 -42.15 7.60
C PRO A 506 5.32 -41.38 7.99
N ASP A 507 5.28 -40.81 9.19
CA ASP A 507 4.21 -39.94 9.68
C ASP A 507 4.56 -38.46 9.46
N ALA A 508 4.40 -37.97 8.23
CA ALA A 508 4.57 -36.56 7.91
C ALA A 508 3.58 -35.68 8.71
N HIS A 509 4.09 -34.74 9.51
CA HIS A 509 3.26 -33.80 10.26
C HIS A 509 2.67 -32.70 9.35
N ARG A 510 1.40 -32.35 9.60
CA ARG A 510 0.75 -31.16 9.03
C ARG A 510 1.00 -29.96 9.93
N ILE A 511 1.65 -28.94 9.39
CA ILE A 511 2.11 -27.75 10.10
C ILE A 511 1.38 -26.54 9.53
N LEU A 512 0.67 -25.79 10.39
CA LEU A 512 0.11 -24.48 10.05
C LEU A 512 0.99 -23.40 10.65
N VAL A 513 1.52 -22.50 9.82
CA VAL A 513 2.25 -21.32 10.26
C VAL A 513 1.40 -20.08 10.03
N ILE A 514 1.27 -19.24 11.07
CA ILE A 514 0.62 -17.95 11.01
C ILE A 514 1.67 -16.88 11.34
N ASP A 515 2.15 -16.21 10.29
CA ASP A 515 3.23 -15.24 10.31
C ASP A 515 2.93 -14.14 9.30
N SER A 516 3.40 -12.91 9.57
CA SER A 516 3.34 -11.79 8.63
C SER A 516 4.48 -11.81 7.59
N VAL A 517 5.37 -12.81 7.64
CA VAL A 517 6.47 -13.03 6.67
C VAL A 517 6.51 -14.51 6.32
N ILE A 518 5.63 -14.87 5.40
CA ILE A 518 5.37 -16.26 4.99
C ILE A 518 6.57 -16.89 4.25
N GLU A 519 7.37 -16.09 3.56
CA GLU A 519 8.44 -16.56 2.67
C GLU A 519 9.57 -17.31 3.39
N PHE A 520 9.84 -16.96 4.66
CA PHE A 520 10.82 -17.68 5.48
C PHE A 520 10.47 -19.17 5.57
N TRP A 521 9.18 -19.46 5.68
CA TRP A 521 8.65 -20.80 5.91
C TRP A 521 8.54 -21.58 4.60
N GLU A 522 8.07 -20.94 3.53
CA GLU A 522 7.98 -21.55 2.18
C GLU A 522 9.35 -21.99 1.63
N GLY A 523 10.42 -21.21 1.90
CA GLY A 523 11.78 -21.58 1.50
C GLY A 523 12.35 -22.80 2.24
N SER A 524 11.77 -23.14 3.39
CA SER A 524 12.27 -24.14 4.33
C SER A 524 11.64 -25.54 4.10
N GLU A 525 10.69 -25.67 3.18
CA GLU A 525 9.98 -26.92 2.84
C GLU A 525 10.87 -27.99 2.17
N LYS A 526 11.99 -27.58 1.56
CA LYS A 526 12.74 -28.38 0.57
C LYS A 526 13.49 -29.62 1.11
N GLY A 527 13.27 -30.04 2.36
CA GLY A 527 14.07 -31.13 2.96
C GLY A 527 13.41 -32.08 3.96
N GLY A 528 12.12 -31.93 4.30
CA GLY A 528 11.56 -32.59 5.51
C GLY A 528 10.39 -33.57 5.33
N GLY A 529 9.73 -33.61 4.15
CA GLY A 529 8.53 -34.42 3.95
C GLY A 529 7.27 -33.92 4.67
N TRP A 530 7.26 -32.68 5.16
CA TRP A 530 6.14 -32.08 5.90
C TRP A 530 5.08 -31.47 4.98
N GLN A 531 3.84 -31.34 5.48
CA GLN A 531 2.82 -30.51 4.82
C GLN A 531 2.74 -29.17 5.54
N LEU A 532 3.34 -28.14 4.96
CA LEU A 532 3.38 -26.79 5.51
C LEU A 532 2.28 -25.93 4.87
N LEU A 533 1.57 -25.17 5.69
CA LEU A 533 0.57 -24.20 5.25
C LEU A 533 0.85 -22.88 5.95
N CYS A 534 1.15 -21.83 5.18
CA CYS A 534 1.46 -20.52 5.73
C CYS A 534 0.30 -19.53 5.50
N ARG A 535 0.01 -18.69 6.50
CA ARG A 535 -1.11 -17.75 6.48
C ARG A 535 -0.79 -16.43 7.15
N GLU A 536 -1.41 -15.38 6.63
CA GLU A 536 -1.36 -14.06 7.24
C GLU A 536 -2.23 -14.00 8.52
N PRO A 537 -1.81 -13.25 9.56
CA PRO A 537 -2.43 -13.19 10.90
C PRO A 537 -3.93 -12.84 10.98
N PHE A 538 -4.51 -12.26 9.94
CA PHE A 538 -5.81 -11.58 9.99
C PHE A 538 -6.80 -12.02 8.90
N GLN A 539 -6.50 -13.10 8.18
CA GLN A 539 -7.49 -13.74 7.32
C GLN A 539 -8.45 -14.60 8.16
N GLU A 540 -9.71 -14.72 7.75
CA GLU A 540 -10.67 -15.60 8.41
C GLU A 540 -10.17 -17.05 8.38
N LEU A 541 -9.72 -17.57 9.53
CA LEU A 541 -9.13 -18.91 9.63
C LEU A 541 -10.18 -19.99 9.46
N LEU A 542 -11.27 -19.91 10.23
CA LEU A 542 -12.27 -20.98 10.32
C LEU A 542 -12.95 -21.33 8.98
N PRO A 543 -13.45 -20.39 8.16
CA PRO A 543 -14.04 -20.72 6.86
C PRO A 543 -13.05 -21.42 5.93
N PHE A 544 -11.76 -21.08 6.04
CA PHE A 544 -10.73 -21.63 5.19
C PHE A 544 -10.25 -23.03 5.61
N VAL A 545 -10.10 -23.28 6.91
CA VAL A 545 -9.55 -24.57 7.40
C VAL A 545 -10.61 -25.55 7.88
N SER A 546 -11.88 -25.17 7.96
CA SER A 546 -12.97 -26.04 8.44
C SER A 546 -13.13 -27.34 7.64
N HIS A 547 -12.71 -27.35 6.38
CA HIS A 547 -12.73 -28.54 5.50
C HIS A 547 -11.45 -29.37 5.56
N LEU A 548 -10.42 -28.91 6.27
CA LEU A 548 -9.13 -29.59 6.38
C LEU A 548 -9.10 -30.47 7.62
N ALA A 549 -8.36 -31.58 7.56
CA ALA A 549 -8.11 -32.39 8.75
C ALA A 549 -7.33 -31.56 9.82
N PRO A 550 -7.29 -31.99 11.09
CA PRO A 550 -6.53 -31.30 12.13
C PRO A 550 -5.02 -31.22 11.84
N PHE A 551 -4.36 -30.19 12.35
CA PHE A 551 -2.91 -29.98 12.23
C PHE A 551 -2.18 -30.58 13.42
N GLY A 552 -1.04 -31.24 13.17
CA GLY A 552 -0.20 -31.77 14.24
C GLY A 552 0.58 -30.68 14.96
N VAL A 553 0.95 -29.62 14.22
CA VAL A 553 1.67 -28.46 14.75
C VAL A 553 1.07 -27.17 14.22
N ILE A 554 0.90 -26.18 15.09
CA ILE A 554 0.53 -24.82 14.72
C ILE A 554 1.61 -23.87 15.25
N VAL A 555 2.08 -22.93 14.44
CA VAL A 555 3.13 -21.98 14.77
C VAL A 555 2.58 -20.56 14.61
N LEU A 556 2.71 -19.74 15.64
CA LEU A 556 2.36 -18.33 15.64
C LEU A 556 3.64 -17.50 15.78
N VAL A 557 3.89 -16.59 14.85
CA VAL A 557 5.06 -15.72 14.89
C VAL A 557 4.61 -14.28 14.97
N ASP A 558 4.86 -13.62 16.11
CA ASP A 558 4.59 -12.18 16.28
C ASP A 558 3.13 -11.77 15.95
N THR A 559 2.19 -12.71 16.16
CA THR A 559 0.78 -12.58 15.75
C THR A 559 -0.15 -12.36 16.93
N LEU A 560 0.01 -13.13 18.01
CA LEU A 560 -0.99 -13.20 19.09
C LEU A 560 -1.23 -11.86 19.80
N HIS A 561 -0.18 -11.07 20.01
CA HIS A 561 -0.26 -9.77 20.68
C HIS A 561 -0.99 -8.70 19.85
N ARG A 562 -1.17 -8.93 18.54
CA ARG A 562 -1.90 -8.01 17.66
C ARG A 562 -3.38 -8.36 17.61
N HIS A 563 -3.75 -9.59 17.92
CA HIS A 563 -5.14 -10.01 17.90
C HIS A 563 -5.90 -9.37 19.05
N PRO A 564 -6.97 -8.56 18.82
CA PRO A 564 -7.69 -7.90 19.90
C PRO A 564 -8.33 -8.90 20.86
N TRP A 565 -8.76 -10.07 20.39
CA TRP A 565 -9.39 -11.12 21.20
C TRP A 565 -8.58 -12.43 21.24
N PRO A 566 -7.44 -12.49 21.96
CA PRO A 566 -6.55 -13.65 21.93
C PRO A 566 -7.18 -14.95 22.46
N ASP A 567 -8.17 -14.87 23.36
CA ASP A 567 -8.95 -16.02 23.85
C ASP A 567 -9.88 -16.61 22.78
N VAL A 568 -10.49 -15.78 21.93
CA VAL A 568 -11.27 -16.27 20.78
C VAL A 568 -10.34 -16.94 19.78
N PHE A 569 -9.24 -16.26 19.44
CA PHE A 569 -8.25 -16.78 18.51
C PHE A 569 -7.66 -18.12 18.96
N LEU A 570 -7.27 -18.23 20.24
CA LEU A 570 -6.71 -19.47 20.76
C LEU A 570 -7.75 -20.60 20.76
N LYS A 571 -9.03 -20.30 21.01
CA LYS A 571 -10.12 -21.28 20.86
C LYS A 571 -10.17 -21.85 19.44
N GLU A 572 -10.11 -21.00 18.42
CA GLU A 572 -10.12 -21.43 17.01
C GLU A 572 -8.91 -22.31 16.68
N LEU A 573 -7.72 -21.89 17.11
CA LEU A 573 -6.49 -22.66 16.90
C LEU A 573 -6.55 -24.03 17.59
N THR A 574 -7.06 -24.09 18.81
CA THR A 574 -7.22 -25.38 19.50
C THR A 574 -8.25 -26.29 18.85
N ALA A 575 -9.28 -25.75 18.19
CA ALA A 575 -10.28 -26.55 17.48
C ALA A 575 -9.68 -27.30 16.29
N ILE A 576 -8.66 -26.71 15.64
CA ILE A 576 -8.00 -27.26 14.45
C ILE A 576 -6.67 -27.97 14.75
N LEU A 577 -6.23 -27.95 16.01
CA LEU A 577 -5.03 -28.66 16.47
C LEU A 577 -5.38 -30.11 16.81
N ALA A 578 -4.68 -31.10 16.28
CA ALA A 578 -4.92 -32.52 16.55
C ALA A 578 -4.80 -32.85 18.06
N PRO A 579 -5.49 -33.90 18.57
CA PRO A 579 -5.19 -34.45 19.89
C PRO A 579 -3.70 -34.80 20.01
N GLY A 580 -3.05 -34.40 21.11
CA GLY A 580 -1.59 -34.52 21.26
C GLY A 580 -0.76 -33.53 20.45
N GLY A 581 -1.39 -32.67 19.63
CA GLY A 581 -0.74 -31.67 18.80
C GLY A 581 -0.10 -30.54 19.61
N THR A 582 0.82 -29.81 18.96
CA THR A 582 1.62 -28.75 19.58
C THR A 582 1.34 -27.38 18.97
N LEU A 583 1.07 -26.39 19.81
CA LEU A 583 1.06 -24.97 19.47
C LEU A 583 2.38 -24.33 19.89
N LEU A 584 3.05 -23.68 18.95
CA LEU A 584 4.26 -22.90 19.15
C LEU A 584 3.93 -21.41 18.97
N LEU A 585 4.41 -20.58 19.88
CA LEU A 585 4.25 -19.13 19.82
C LEU A 585 5.61 -18.47 20.03
N ALA A 586 6.08 -17.72 19.03
CA ALA A 586 7.18 -16.78 19.19
C ALA A 586 6.64 -15.38 19.50
N LEU A 587 6.89 -14.95 20.73
CA LEU A 587 6.47 -13.66 21.26
C LEU A 587 7.33 -13.31 22.47
N ASP A 588 7.91 -12.11 22.46
CA ASP A 588 8.55 -11.56 23.66
C ASP A 588 7.49 -11.09 24.65
N ALA A 589 7.48 -11.72 25.82
CA ALA A 589 6.56 -11.39 26.90
C ALA A 589 7.00 -10.11 27.60
N ALA A 590 6.05 -9.25 27.94
CA ALA A 590 6.26 -8.07 28.75
C ALA A 590 6.66 -8.46 30.19
N PRO A 591 7.54 -7.68 30.85
CA PRO A 591 7.86 -7.88 32.26
C PRO A 591 6.61 -7.66 33.13
N GLU A 592 6.53 -8.41 34.23
CA GLU A 592 5.39 -8.31 35.16
C GLU A 592 5.36 -6.96 35.88
N GLU A 593 6.53 -6.43 36.27
CA GLU A 593 6.70 -5.22 37.09
C GLU A 593 6.86 -3.92 36.28
N ALA A 594 6.67 -3.95 34.96
CA ALA A 594 6.91 -2.78 34.11
C ALA A 594 6.01 -1.58 34.49
N ASN A 595 6.61 -0.46 34.93
CA ASN A 595 5.88 0.77 35.20
C ASN A 595 5.22 1.31 33.92
N ALA A 596 3.94 1.65 33.99
CA ALA A 596 3.12 2.08 32.86
C ALA A 596 3.65 3.34 32.15
N LEU A 597 4.47 4.15 32.82
CA LEU A 597 5.01 5.40 32.28
C LEU A 597 6.38 5.26 31.59
N VAL A 598 7.08 4.14 31.77
CA VAL A 598 8.48 3.98 31.33
C VAL A 598 8.65 2.84 30.32
N PHE A 599 7.61 2.03 30.07
CA PHE A 599 7.78 0.86 29.21
C PHE A 599 7.75 1.22 27.71
N PRO A 600 8.81 0.91 26.93
CA PRO A 600 8.87 1.19 25.49
C PRO A 600 7.88 0.39 24.62
N ALA A 601 7.03 -0.48 25.20
CA ALA A 601 6.19 -1.39 24.41
C ALA A 601 4.72 -0.98 24.24
N TYR A 602 4.28 0.18 24.77
CA TYR A 602 2.98 0.72 24.37
C TYR A 602 3.12 1.34 22.98
N THR A 603 3.12 0.48 21.97
CA THR A 603 3.34 0.87 20.58
C THR A 603 2.09 0.58 19.76
N PRO A 604 0.97 1.30 20.01
CA PRO A 604 -0.27 1.11 19.27
C PRO A 604 -0.08 1.25 17.76
N ARG A 605 0.93 2.03 17.32
CA ARG A 605 1.27 2.14 15.89
C ARG A 605 1.69 0.82 15.26
N ASN A 606 2.29 -0.09 16.03
CA ASN A 606 2.66 -1.43 15.57
C ASN A 606 1.50 -2.44 15.70
N GLY A 607 0.28 -1.97 16.03
CA GLY A 607 -0.91 -2.80 16.17
C GLY A 607 -0.90 -3.72 17.38
N LEU A 608 -0.12 -3.41 18.43
CA LEU A 608 -0.08 -4.24 19.64
C LEU A 608 -1.36 -4.04 20.47
N ALA A 609 -2.37 -4.88 20.24
CA ALA A 609 -3.63 -4.83 20.96
C ALA A 609 -3.52 -5.37 22.41
N VAL A 610 -2.66 -6.37 22.63
CA VAL A 610 -2.47 -7.04 23.93
C VAL A 610 -0.99 -7.28 24.20
N LEU A 611 -0.48 -6.71 25.29
CA LEU A 611 0.87 -6.94 25.79
C LEU A 611 0.83 -8.09 26.81
N HIS A 612 1.26 -9.26 26.37
CA HIS A 612 1.25 -10.48 27.16
C HIS A 612 2.44 -10.58 28.11
N THR A 613 2.21 -10.94 29.37
CA THR A 613 3.23 -11.45 30.30
C THR A 613 3.29 -12.98 30.21
N CYS A 614 4.35 -13.62 30.72
CA CYS A 614 4.43 -15.08 30.81
C CYS A 614 3.24 -15.66 31.57
N ARG A 615 2.86 -15.07 32.72
CA ARG A 615 1.67 -15.47 33.49
C ARG A 615 0.37 -15.36 32.70
N SER A 616 0.22 -14.34 31.86
CA SER A 616 -0.96 -14.19 31.01
C SER A 616 -1.03 -15.25 29.91
N LEU A 617 0.11 -15.62 29.31
CA LEU A 617 0.20 -16.68 28.30
C LEU A 617 -0.08 -18.05 28.92
N GLU A 618 0.53 -18.35 30.06
CA GLU A 618 0.27 -19.58 30.79
C GLU A 618 -1.22 -19.73 31.13
N THR A 619 -1.83 -18.66 31.64
CA THR A 619 -3.26 -18.67 31.97
C THR A 619 -4.12 -18.89 30.73
N LEU A 620 -3.79 -18.20 29.63
CA LEU A 620 -4.52 -18.31 28.37
C LEU A 620 -4.43 -19.74 27.82
N PHE A 621 -3.22 -20.32 27.76
CA PHE A 621 -3.00 -21.69 27.28
C PHE A 621 -3.79 -22.72 28.09
N ARG A 622 -3.69 -22.66 29.42
CA ARG A 622 -4.41 -23.59 30.32
C ARG A 622 -5.93 -23.50 30.16
N ARG A 623 -6.48 -22.29 29.97
CA ARG A 623 -7.92 -22.09 29.75
C ARG A 623 -8.44 -22.76 28.47
N HIS A 624 -7.57 -22.95 27.48
CA HIS A 624 -7.90 -23.61 26.22
C HIS A 624 -7.40 -25.07 26.17
N GLY A 625 -7.15 -25.70 27.33
CA GLY A 625 -6.80 -27.11 27.40
C GLY A 625 -5.39 -27.43 26.87
N LEU A 626 -4.51 -26.43 26.81
CA LEU A 626 -3.10 -26.61 26.47
C LEU A 626 -2.25 -26.62 27.75
N SER A 627 -1.24 -27.50 27.79
CA SER A 627 -0.13 -27.30 28.73
C SER A 627 0.60 -25.99 28.38
N TRP A 628 1.44 -25.47 29.27
CA TRP A 628 2.31 -24.34 28.93
C TRP A 628 3.74 -24.60 29.42
N ARG A 629 4.72 -24.33 28.57
CA ARG A 629 6.15 -24.30 28.89
C ARG A 629 6.84 -23.23 28.06
N GLN A 630 7.92 -22.66 28.60
CA GLN A 630 8.81 -21.74 27.90
C GLN A 630 10.21 -22.36 27.86
N PRO A 631 10.58 -23.09 26.79
CA PRO A 631 11.90 -23.72 26.70
C PRO A 631 13.03 -22.68 26.61
N GLU A 632 12.76 -21.51 26.03
CA GLU A 632 13.71 -20.40 25.92
C GLU A 632 12.98 -19.04 25.90
N PRO A 633 13.67 -17.93 26.21
CA PRO A 633 13.09 -16.59 26.15
C PRO A 633 12.46 -16.30 24.78
N GLY A 634 11.20 -15.85 24.79
CA GLY A 634 10.46 -15.50 23.59
C GLY A 634 9.76 -16.66 22.87
N VAL A 635 9.96 -17.93 23.28
CA VAL A 635 9.28 -19.09 22.68
C VAL A 635 8.39 -19.80 23.70
N HIS A 636 7.11 -19.94 23.39
CA HIS A 636 6.09 -20.52 24.25
C HIS A 636 5.44 -21.72 23.57
N VAL A 637 5.22 -22.78 24.35
CA VAL A 637 4.82 -24.09 23.82
C VAL A 637 3.60 -24.59 24.58
N GLY A 638 2.58 -25.00 23.84
CA GLY A 638 1.38 -25.63 24.39
C GLY A 638 1.04 -26.94 23.72
N LYS A 639 0.90 -28.00 24.52
CA LYS A 639 0.47 -29.31 24.02
C LYS A 639 -1.00 -29.53 24.34
N ARG A 640 -1.77 -29.94 23.34
CA ARG A 640 -3.16 -30.36 23.52
C ARG A 640 -3.19 -31.76 24.13
N SER A 641 -4.08 -31.96 25.10
CA SER A 641 -4.26 -33.29 25.71
C SER A 641 -4.76 -34.32 24.69
N ILE A 642 -4.48 -35.60 24.93
CA ILE A 642 -4.87 -36.74 24.06
C ILE A 642 -6.30 -37.24 24.39
N VAL A 643 -6.91 -36.73 25.47
CA VAL A 643 -8.20 -37.20 26.00
C VAL A 643 -9.32 -37.16 24.96
#